data_AF-A0A540VDK2-F1
#
_entry.id   AF-A0A540VDK2-F1
#
_cell.length_a   1.000
_cell.length_b   1.000
_cell.length_c   1.000
_cell.angle_alpha   90.00
_cell.angle_beta   90.00
_cell.angle_gamma   90.00
#
_symmetry.space_group_name_H-M   'P 1'
#
loop_
_entity.id
_entity.type
_entity.pdbx_description
1 polymer ?
#
loop_
_entity_poly.entity_id
_entity_poly.type
_entity_poly.pdbx_seq_one_letter_code
_entity_poly.pdbx_strand_id
1 'polypeptide(L)'
;MDEKRQEFAALLQECGQHYLDTAEGRAQAEAYRQSRQEAQRHFQEVQRLAEQGLDITEAVLLKLLPHPDTAANRWRGAWIHGTPAAMGDVRSRYEAAGWIQPEDWPQVAAAIYELVRRCVAEPAALADACQAFSALPYTKGFQAGMLSPILNALRPDAFLLWNSRVCQVLNYFTGASFTAALLDYPQANAALQTFIAAHQELLAQVHGRSAEPADTFDRFCHWLVTIRRFPLRAIRFWRIAAGDDFWQWQEWREGHYVAVGWDELGDLAGIDRREFQRRRDSLVAQYPQWTKRGADQAWRFARQLAEGDRVVVHVGGEVVLAIGTVAGAYYFVPDLPLGHRRPVEWHDLTPRAIHQPRWRDTLGELTEAEFLAIQEAPASQVDVAALFDREPPLEPPATPEFLRFCAPMVAALQARGGQGPAREVTEEVLDRMGLPADALAGGGARGGSRVKNQIHRARHTLVQAGLLTSPQRGLWQLTRQGQALTPTPQAIQAIYQELIYRRRREETLENESPAIRRLTESAGAYEVTPEPASTPPAVPREDARPQPAFSLADCAAATGLEEETLDRWVAAIERKGQAILYGPPGTGKTYTARMLARHLVGGGDGFVELVQFHPAYTYEDFVQGIRPRATPAGLDYALVPGRFLTFCRQAAHRQGRCVLIIDEINRAHLAQVFGELMYLLEYRNEEIALAAGNTRFCIPANVRIIGTMNTADRSIALVDHALRRRFAFLPLYPDYDMLRRYHARIQSDFPVEALVTLLQRLNREIHDPHFALGVTYFLRPNLADEIRDIWQLEVEPYLEEYFFDRPDRVDEFRWSRVRRELGL
;
A
#
# COMPACT_ATOMS: atom_id res chain seq x y z
N MET A 1 -10.27 -38.81 21.32
CA MET A 1 -10.06 -39.14 19.89
C MET A 1 -11.38 -39.22 19.13
N ASP A 2 -12.45 -39.78 19.69
CA ASP A 2 -13.74 -39.91 18.99
C ASP A 2 -14.42 -38.55 18.70
N GLU A 3 -14.42 -37.60 19.64
CA GLU A 3 -15.00 -36.25 19.44
C GLU A 3 -14.33 -35.47 18.31
N LYS A 4 -12.98 -35.44 18.29
CA LYS A 4 -12.20 -34.74 17.23
C LYS A 4 -12.41 -35.37 15.85
N ARG A 5 -12.57 -36.69 15.80
CA ARG A 5 -12.87 -37.41 14.55
C ARG A 5 -14.28 -37.08 14.04
N GLN A 6 -15.26 -37.00 14.94
CA GLN A 6 -16.62 -36.59 14.60
C GLN A 6 -16.68 -35.12 14.15
N GLU A 7 -15.97 -34.23 14.84
CA GLU A 7 -15.85 -32.82 14.47
C GLU A 7 -15.21 -32.66 13.08
N PHE A 8 -14.12 -33.38 12.82
CA PHE A 8 -13.49 -33.40 11.50
C PHE A 8 -14.47 -33.88 10.41
N ALA A 9 -15.19 -34.98 10.65
CA ALA A 9 -16.15 -35.52 9.70
C ALA A 9 -17.30 -34.53 9.41
N ALA A 10 -17.83 -33.85 10.44
CA ALA A 10 -18.88 -32.86 10.28
C ALA A 10 -18.41 -31.64 9.47
N LEU A 11 -17.25 -31.07 9.81
CA LEU A 11 -16.67 -29.94 9.09
C LEU A 11 -16.32 -30.30 7.64
N LEU A 12 -15.83 -31.52 7.41
CA LEU A 12 -15.49 -31.99 6.07
C LEU A 12 -16.74 -32.14 5.19
N GLN A 13 -17.84 -32.66 5.74
CA GLN A 13 -19.14 -32.71 5.06
C GLN A 13 -19.67 -31.31 4.71
N GLU A 14 -19.59 -30.35 5.65
CA GLU A 14 -19.94 -28.94 5.41
C GLU A 14 -19.09 -28.35 4.26
N CYS A 15 -17.77 -28.60 4.28
CA CYS A 15 -16.86 -28.18 3.22
C CYS A 15 -17.24 -28.75 1.85
N GLY A 16 -17.60 -30.04 1.80
CA GLY A 16 -18.08 -30.70 0.59
C GLY A 16 -19.29 -29.99 -0.01
N GLN A 17 -20.30 -29.71 0.81
CA GLN A 17 -21.56 -29.10 0.38
C GLN A 17 -21.41 -27.65 -0.09
N HIS A 18 -20.53 -26.87 0.55
CA HIS A 18 -20.47 -25.43 0.36
C HIS A 18 -19.27 -24.91 -0.42
N TYR A 19 -18.21 -25.72 -0.60
CA TYR A 19 -16.97 -25.25 -1.21
C TYR A 19 -16.40 -26.19 -2.26
N LEU A 20 -16.21 -27.49 -1.95
CA LEU A 20 -15.42 -28.37 -2.82
C LEU A 20 -16.00 -28.53 -4.23
N ASP A 21 -17.32 -28.49 -4.37
CA ASP A 21 -18.05 -28.60 -5.64
C ASP A 21 -18.42 -27.23 -6.28
N THR A 22 -17.94 -26.12 -5.72
CA THR A 22 -18.12 -24.80 -6.34
C THR A 22 -17.19 -24.64 -7.56
N ALA A 23 -17.44 -23.62 -8.39
CA ALA A 23 -16.55 -23.29 -9.51
C ALA A 23 -15.12 -22.98 -9.03
N GLU A 24 -14.99 -22.28 -7.90
CA GLU A 24 -13.70 -21.97 -7.26
C GLU A 24 -13.02 -23.24 -6.74
N GLY A 25 -13.76 -24.10 -6.03
CA GLY A 25 -13.27 -25.39 -5.56
C GLY A 25 -12.74 -26.27 -6.70
N ARG A 26 -13.47 -26.35 -7.82
CA ARG A 26 -13.05 -27.11 -9.01
C ARG A 26 -11.83 -26.52 -9.71
N ALA A 27 -11.76 -25.19 -9.84
CA ALA A 27 -10.62 -24.50 -10.43
C ALA A 27 -9.33 -24.76 -9.63
N GLN A 28 -9.41 -24.75 -8.30
CA GLN A 28 -8.26 -25.05 -7.43
C GLN A 28 -7.76 -26.50 -7.60
N ALA A 29 -8.66 -27.47 -7.77
CA ALA A 29 -8.30 -28.86 -8.01
C ALA A 29 -7.56 -29.07 -9.35
N GLU A 30 -8.00 -28.38 -10.41
CA GLU A 30 -7.32 -28.39 -11.71
C GLU A 30 -5.94 -27.72 -11.64
N ALA A 31 -5.83 -26.62 -10.88
CA ALA A 31 -4.59 -25.89 -10.70
C ALA A 31 -3.47 -26.75 -10.08
N TYR A 32 -3.77 -27.65 -9.13
CA TYR A 32 -2.75 -28.58 -8.60
C TYR A 32 -2.19 -29.51 -9.67
N ARG A 33 -3.05 -30.09 -10.52
CA ARG A 33 -2.59 -30.98 -11.60
C ARG A 33 -1.69 -30.26 -12.60
N GLN A 34 -2.09 -29.06 -13.02
CA GLN A 34 -1.30 -28.26 -13.97
C GLN A 34 0.03 -27.82 -13.36
N SER A 35 -0.01 -27.32 -12.12
CA SER A 35 1.17 -26.90 -11.38
C SER A 35 2.20 -28.03 -11.20
N ARG A 36 1.74 -29.27 -10.90
CA ARG A 36 2.65 -30.42 -10.78
C ARG A 36 3.33 -30.79 -12.09
N GLN A 37 2.60 -30.73 -13.21
CA GLN A 37 3.16 -31.00 -14.54
C GLN A 37 4.21 -29.94 -14.93
N GLU A 38 3.94 -28.67 -14.61
CA GLU A 38 4.87 -27.57 -14.86
C GLU A 38 6.15 -27.72 -14.03
N ALA A 39 6.02 -27.99 -12.73
CA ALA A 39 7.14 -28.22 -11.82
C ALA A 39 8.04 -29.39 -12.25
N GLN A 40 7.46 -30.49 -12.76
CA GLN A 40 8.23 -31.62 -13.29
C GLN A 40 9.09 -31.22 -14.50
N ARG A 41 8.55 -30.42 -15.42
CA ARG A 41 9.31 -29.88 -16.57
C ARG A 41 10.40 -28.93 -16.12
N HIS A 42 10.08 -28.04 -15.18
CA HIS A 42 11.03 -27.10 -14.59
C HIS A 42 12.20 -27.80 -13.91
N PHE A 43 11.92 -28.86 -13.14
CA PHE A 43 12.97 -29.64 -12.49
C PHE A 43 13.88 -30.35 -13.50
N GLN A 44 13.32 -30.93 -14.57
CA GLN A 44 14.12 -31.53 -15.66
C GLN A 44 15.01 -30.50 -16.36
N GLU A 45 14.51 -29.27 -16.55
CA GLU A 45 15.29 -28.18 -17.13
C GLU A 45 16.45 -27.77 -16.22
N VAL A 46 16.19 -27.54 -14.93
CA VAL A 46 17.23 -27.20 -13.94
C VAL A 46 18.27 -28.32 -13.85
N GLN A 47 17.83 -29.58 -13.83
CA GLN A 47 18.73 -30.74 -13.82
C GLN A 47 19.64 -30.75 -15.05
N ARG A 48 19.10 -30.52 -16.25
CA ARG A 48 19.89 -30.45 -17.49
C ARG A 48 20.92 -29.31 -17.45
N LEU A 49 20.54 -28.13 -16.93
CA LEU A 49 21.47 -27.01 -16.77
C LEU A 49 22.60 -27.34 -15.78
N ALA A 50 22.25 -27.97 -14.66
CA ALA A 50 23.22 -28.39 -13.64
C ALA A 50 24.21 -29.44 -14.18
N GLU A 51 23.73 -30.44 -14.93
CA GLU A 51 24.55 -31.48 -15.57
C GLU A 51 25.51 -30.89 -16.63
N GLN A 52 25.15 -29.77 -17.24
CA GLN A 52 25.98 -29.02 -18.19
C GLN A 52 26.97 -28.07 -17.51
N GLY A 53 26.95 -27.95 -16.18
CA GLY A 53 27.77 -27.01 -15.42
C GLY A 53 27.40 -25.53 -15.64
N LEU A 54 26.17 -25.26 -16.10
CA LEU A 54 25.65 -23.89 -16.28
C LEU A 54 25.13 -23.33 -14.96
N ASP A 55 25.06 -22.00 -14.85
CA ASP A 55 24.46 -21.33 -13.71
C ASP A 55 22.96 -21.62 -13.64
N ILE A 56 22.53 -22.23 -12.54
CA ILE A 56 21.14 -22.61 -12.28
C ILE A 56 20.40 -21.61 -11.40
N THR A 57 21.04 -20.50 -11.00
CA THR A 57 20.51 -19.59 -9.97
C THR A 57 19.11 -19.09 -10.26
N GLU A 58 18.91 -18.43 -11.41
CA GLU A 58 17.59 -17.93 -11.80
C GLU A 58 16.58 -19.06 -12.01
N ALA A 59 17.01 -20.17 -12.64
CA ALA A 59 16.14 -21.30 -12.90
C ALA A 59 15.63 -21.94 -11.60
N VAL A 60 16.47 -22.08 -10.57
CA VAL A 60 16.07 -22.57 -9.25
C VAL A 60 15.10 -21.60 -8.57
N LEU A 61 15.44 -20.31 -8.52
CA LEU A 61 14.65 -19.32 -7.78
C LEU A 61 13.29 -19.05 -8.42
N LEU A 62 13.20 -19.06 -9.75
CA LEU A 62 11.96 -18.81 -10.48
C LEU A 62 11.15 -20.08 -10.68
N LYS A 63 11.79 -21.21 -10.97
CA LYS A 63 11.10 -22.41 -11.45
C LYS A 63 10.93 -23.53 -10.42
N LEU A 64 11.72 -23.55 -9.34
CA LEU A 64 11.58 -24.54 -8.27
C LEU A 64 10.94 -24.00 -6.98
N LEU A 65 10.87 -22.68 -6.80
CA LEU A 65 10.18 -22.08 -5.66
C LEU A 65 8.77 -21.63 -6.05
N PRO A 66 7.77 -21.77 -5.17
CA PRO A 66 6.39 -21.41 -5.46
C PRO A 66 6.17 -19.88 -5.40
N HIS A 67 5.61 -19.29 -6.46
CA HIS A 67 5.33 -17.86 -6.55
C HIS A 67 3.83 -17.54 -6.59
N PRO A 68 3.40 -16.37 -6.05
CA PRO A 68 2.02 -15.91 -6.18
C PRO A 68 1.71 -15.52 -7.62
N ASP A 69 0.44 -15.70 -8.00
CA ASP A 69 -0.06 -15.33 -9.31
C ASP A 69 -0.13 -13.80 -9.45
N THR A 70 0.94 -13.21 -9.98
CA THR A 70 1.06 -11.79 -10.27
C THR A 70 1.55 -11.59 -11.70
N ALA A 71 1.19 -10.47 -12.32
CA ALA A 71 1.66 -10.14 -13.67
C ALA A 71 3.20 -10.17 -13.77
N ALA A 72 3.91 -9.68 -12.74
CA ALA A 72 5.36 -9.70 -12.67
C ALA A 72 5.93 -11.13 -12.64
N ASN A 73 5.34 -12.04 -11.86
CA ASN A 73 5.81 -13.42 -11.77
C ASN A 73 5.50 -14.22 -13.04
N ARG A 74 4.33 -14.01 -13.66
CA ARG A 74 4.02 -14.60 -14.97
C ARG A 74 5.02 -14.15 -16.04
N TRP A 75 5.35 -12.85 -16.05
CA TRP A 75 6.31 -12.29 -16.99
C TRP A 75 7.72 -12.88 -16.82
N ARG A 76 8.17 -13.08 -15.57
CA ARG A 76 9.47 -13.72 -15.26
C ARG A 76 9.51 -15.22 -15.55
N GLY A 77 8.41 -15.83 -16.00
CA GLY A 77 8.30 -17.29 -16.16
C GLY A 77 8.44 -18.04 -14.83
N ALA A 78 8.03 -17.42 -13.72
CA ALA A 78 8.08 -18.03 -12.40
C ALA A 78 7.00 -19.11 -12.25
N TRP A 79 7.30 -20.16 -11.50
CA TRP A 79 6.35 -21.23 -11.23
C TRP A 79 5.24 -20.75 -10.29
N ILE A 80 4.04 -20.55 -10.86
CA ILE A 80 2.88 -20.07 -10.13
C ILE A 80 2.23 -21.20 -9.35
N HIS A 81 2.06 -21.02 -8.03
CA HIS A 81 1.45 -22.01 -7.15
C HIS A 81 0.27 -21.42 -6.37
N GLY A 82 -0.80 -22.20 -6.14
CA GLY A 82 -1.99 -21.75 -5.41
C GLY A 82 -1.79 -21.50 -3.90
N THR A 83 -0.62 -21.84 -3.37
CA THR A 83 -0.24 -21.67 -1.95
C THR A 83 1.21 -21.22 -1.80
N PRO A 84 1.58 -20.02 -2.28
CA PRO A 84 2.95 -19.54 -2.16
C PRO A 84 3.26 -19.22 -0.69
N ALA A 85 4.40 -19.69 -0.19
CA ALA A 85 4.81 -19.44 1.20
C ALA A 85 5.37 -18.02 1.42
N ALA A 86 5.68 -17.29 0.35
CA ALA A 86 6.09 -15.89 0.41
C ALA A 86 5.29 -15.02 -0.55
N MET A 87 4.91 -13.84 -0.06
CA MET A 87 4.45 -12.73 -0.90
C MET A 87 5.68 -11.95 -1.38
N GLY A 88 5.83 -11.78 -2.71
CA GLY A 88 6.90 -10.98 -3.32
C GLY A 88 8.19 -11.74 -3.65
N ASP A 89 9.20 -10.99 -4.11
CA ASP A 89 10.46 -11.53 -4.61
C ASP A 89 11.34 -12.09 -3.47
N VAL A 90 11.71 -13.37 -3.58
CA VAL A 90 12.53 -14.07 -2.59
C VAL A 90 13.89 -13.39 -2.43
N ARG A 91 14.50 -12.98 -3.55
CA ARG A 91 15.84 -12.37 -3.53
C ARG A 91 15.85 -11.07 -2.72
N SER A 92 15.01 -10.12 -3.12
CA SER A 92 14.89 -8.80 -2.49
C SER A 92 14.59 -8.89 -0.99
N ARG A 93 13.75 -9.85 -0.57
CA ARG A 93 13.34 -10.01 0.83
C ARG A 93 14.45 -10.55 1.73
N TYR A 94 15.22 -11.53 1.26
CA TYR A 94 16.29 -12.12 2.06
C TYR A 94 17.51 -11.20 2.15
N GLU A 95 17.78 -10.44 1.09
CA GLU A 95 18.79 -9.38 1.09
C GLU A 95 18.42 -8.24 2.06
N ALA A 96 17.16 -7.75 2.00
CA ALA A 96 16.68 -6.71 2.91
C ALA A 96 16.70 -7.14 4.39
N ALA A 97 16.49 -8.43 4.68
CA ALA A 97 16.60 -8.99 6.02
C ALA A 97 18.04 -9.24 6.48
N GLY A 98 19.03 -9.04 5.60
CA GLY A 98 20.45 -9.33 5.85
C GLY A 98 20.73 -10.82 6.09
N TRP A 99 19.87 -11.71 5.58
CA TRP A 99 20.04 -13.16 5.75
C TRP A 99 20.95 -13.77 4.69
N ILE A 100 20.96 -13.20 3.48
CA ILE A 100 21.71 -13.68 2.32
C ILE A 100 22.32 -12.46 1.63
N GLN A 101 23.61 -12.51 1.26
CA GLN A 101 24.24 -11.47 0.45
C GLN A 101 24.01 -11.75 -1.04
N PRO A 102 23.99 -10.73 -1.92
CA PRO A 102 23.79 -10.91 -3.36
C PRO A 102 24.74 -11.95 -4.00
N GLU A 103 25.97 -12.05 -3.50
CA GLU A 103 26.99 -13.00 -3.94
C GLU A 103 26.76 -14.46 -3.50
N ASP A 104 25.88 -14.70 -2.52
CA ASP A 104 25.61 -16.04 -1.96
C ASP A 104 24.50 -16.79 -2.75
N TRP A 105 23.78 -16.12 -3.65
CA TRP A 105 22.66 -16.73 -4.38
C TRP A 105 23.01 -17.97 -5.19
N PRO A 106 24.17 -18.06 -5.87
CA PRO A 106 24.57 -19.28 -6.56
C PRO A 106 24.71 -20.48 -5.62
N GLN A 107 25.26 -20.28 -4.43
CA GLN A 107 25.43 -21.33 -3.41
C GLN A 107 24.07 -21.73 -2.82
N VAL A 108 23.18 -20.75 -2.59
CA VAL A 108 21.80 -21.01 -2.14
C VAL A 108 21.03 -21.83 -3.16
N ALA A 109 21.09 -21.45 -4.44
CA ALA A 109 20.42 -22.16 -5.52
C ALA A 109 20.94 -23.60 -5.66
N ALA A 110 22.26 -23.79 -5.59
CA ALA A 110 22.87 -25.12 -5.58
C ALA A 110 22.39 -25.96 -4.39
N ALA A 111 22.31 -25.37 -3.20
CA ALA A 111 21.84 -26.05 -1.99
C ALA A 111 20.35 -26.45 -2.08
N ILE A 112 19.49 -25.59 -2.65
CA ILE A 112 18.07 -25.89 -2.88
C ILE A 112 17.94 -27.05 -3.87
N TYR A 113 18.64 -26.95 -5.00
CA TYR A 113 18.62 -27.99 -6.02
C TYR A 113 19.09 -29.34 -5.46
N GLU A 114 20.18 -29.37 -4.70
CA GLU A 114 20.69 -30.61 -4.10
C GLU A 114 19.74 -31.20 -3.05
N LEU A 115 19.10 -30.36 -2.22
CA LEU A 115 18.07 -30.82 -1.29
C LEU A 115 16.92 -31.49 -2.03
N VAL A 116 16.39 -30.83 -3.08
CA VAL A 116 15.27 -31.36 -3.87
C VAL A 116 15.68 -32.66 -4.55
N ARG A 117 16.83 -32.68 -5.23
CA ARG A 117 17.36 -33.85 -5.94
C ARG A 117 17.54 -35.05 -5.01
N ARG A 118 18.13 -34.84 -3.82
CA ARG A 118 18.36 -35.90 -2.83
C ARG A 118 17.04 -36.45 -2.29
N CYS A 119 16.08 -35.59 -1.93
CA CYS A 119 14.78 -36.03 -1.42
C CYS A 119 13.98 -36.79 -2.47
N VAL A 120 14.02 -36.35 -3.73
CA VAL A 120 13.30 -37.03 -4.83
C VAL A 120 13.88 -38.42 -5.12
N ALA A 121 15.21 -38.54 -5.09
CA ALA A 121 15.91 -39.80 -5.29
C ALA A 121 15.72 -40.78 -4.12
N GLU A 122 15.80 -40.28 -2.88
CA GLU A 122 15.70 -41.07 -1.66
C GLU A 122 14.76 -40.38 -0.64
N PRO A 123 13.45 -40.67 -0.66
CA PRO A 123 12.50 -39.98 0.22
C PRO A 123 12.75 -40.17 1.71
N ALA A 124 13.39 -41.29 2.10
CA ALA A 124 13.79 -41.55 3.48
C ALA A 124 14.86 -40.57 3.98
N ALA A 125 15.62 -39.93 3.08
CA ALA A 125 16.66 -38.96 3.41
C ALA A 125 16.13 -37.56 3.75
N LEU A 126 14.81 -37.34 3.77
CA LEU A 126 14.20 -36.02 4.01
C LEU A 126 14.71 -35.35 5.30
N ALA A 127 14.82 -36.11 6.40
CA ALA A 127 15.29 -35.58 7.68
C ALA A 127 16.74 -35.10 7.60
N ASP A 128 17.63 -35.95 7.10
CA ASP A 128 19.05 -35.65 6.94
C ASP A 128 19.28 -34.49 5.94
N ALA A 129 18.50 -34.44 4.86
CA ALA A 129 18.59 -33.39 3.86
C ALA A 129 18.15 -32.02 4.41
N CYS A 130 17.04 -31.97 5.15
CA CYS A 130 16.59 -30.75 5.83
C CYS A 130 17.62 -30.27 6.87
N GLN A 131 18.23 -31.19 7.61
CA GLN A 131 19.26 -30.87 8.61
C GLN A 131 20.53 -30.33 7.94
N ALA A 132 21.02 -30.99 6.89
CA ALA A 132 22.18 -30.54 6.13
C ALA A 132 21.96 -29.17 5.51
N PHE A 133 20.80 -28.94 4.90
CA PHE A 133 20.45 -27.66 4.30
C PHE A 133 20.35 -26.54 5.34
N SER A 134 19.73 -26.80 6.49
CA SER A 134 19.56 -25.80 7.56
C SER A 134 20.86 -25.50 8.31
N ALA A 135 21.88 -26.33 8.19
CA ALA A 135 23.21 -26.09 8.78
C ALA A 135 24.06 -25.11 7.95
N LEU A 136 23.67 -24.81 6.71
CA LEU A 136 24.40 -23.88 5.84
C LEU A 136 24.18 -22.42 6.30
N PRO A 137 25.21 -21.56 6.30
CA PRO A 137 25.11 -20.21 6.83
C PRO A 137 24.19 -19.29 6.01
N TYR A 138 24.02 -19.57 4.71
CA TYR A 138 23.25 -18.79 3.74
C TYR A 138 21.84 -19.33 3.46
N THR A 139 21.34 -20.31 4.23
CA THR A 139 19.98 -20.86 4.07
C THR A 139 19.02 -20.42 5.19
N LYS A 140 19.45 -19.45 6.01
CA LYS A 140 18.68 -18.92 7.12
C LYS A 140 17.36 -18.33 6.63
N GLY A 141 16.26 -18.72 7.28
CA GLY A 141 14.92 -18.20 7.00
C GLY A 141 14.12 -18.98 5.96
N PHE A 142 14.69 -19.98 5.29
CA PHE A 142 13.92 -20.91 4.46
C PHE A 142 12.98 -21.76 5.31
N GLN A 143 11.72 -21.85 4.87
CA GLN A 143 10.65 -22.55 5.56
C GLN A 143 10.17 -23.73 4.74
N ALA A 144 9.54 -24.69 5.42
CA ALA A 144 8.98 -25.89 4.79
C ALA A 144 7.97 -25.57 3.67
N GLY A 145 7.23 -24.46 3.78
CA GLY A 145 6.28 -24.04 2.73
C GLY A 145 6.92 -23.57 1.43
N MET A 146 8.21 -23.26 1.42
CA MET A 146 8.93 -22.91 0.19
C MET A 146 9.40 -24.14 -0.58
N LEU A 147 9.61 -25.27 0.11
CA LEU A 147 10.21 -26.47 -0.45
C LEU A 147 9.22 -27.62 -0.61
N SER A 148 8.21 -27.73 0.26
CA SER A 148 7.20 -28.78 0.16
C SER A 148 6.41 -28.78 -1.16
N PRO A 149 6.13 -27.64 -1.83
CA PRO A 149 5.42 -27.68 -3.12
C PRO A 149 6.22 -28.38 -4.22
N ILE A 150 7.51 -28.07 -4.38
CA ILE A 150 8.33 -28.72 -5.42
C ILE A 150 8.56 -30.20 -5.10
N LEU A 151 8.77 -30.54 -3.83
CA LEU A 151 8.85 -31.93 -3.40
C LEU A 151 7.55 -32.70 -3.66
N ASN A 152 6.40 -32.12 -3.31
CA ASN A 152 5.08 -32.70 -3.61
C ASN A 152 4.84 -32.85 -5.11
N ALA A 153 5.27 -31.89 -5.92
CA ALA A 153 5.07 -31.97 -7.36
C ALA A 153 5.88 -33.10 -8.02
N LEU A 154 7.07 -33.37 -7.51
CA LEU A 154 7.97 -34.40 -8.03
C LEU A 154 7.66 -35.79 -7.44
N ARG A 155 7.23 -35.87 -6.17
CA ARG A 155 6.93 -37.11 -5.45
C ARG A 155 5.72 -36.92 -4.51
N PRO A 156 4.50 -36.80 -5.06
CA PRO A 156 3.29 -36.55 -4.26
C PRO A 156 2.92 -37.71 -3.33
N ASP A 157 3.41 -38.91 -3.63
CA ASP A 157 3.28 -40.11 -2.80
C ASP A 157 4.08 -40.02 -1.49
N ALA A 158 5.18 -39.28 -1.50
CA ALA A 158 6.13 -39.22 -0.38
C ALA A 158 6.12 -37.86 0.34
N PHE A 159 5.82 -36.77 -0.35
CA PHE A 159 5.89 -35.42 0.19
C PHE A 159 4.56 -34.71 0.04
N LEU A 160 3.96 -34.35 1.17
CA LEU A 160 2.68 -33.65 1.21
C LEU A 160 2.92 -32.14 1.32
N LEU A 161 1.96 -31.37 0.79
CA LEU A 161 1.99 -29.91 0.86
C LEU A 161 1.97 -29.45 2.32
N TRP A 162 2.91 -28.60 2.68
CA TRP A 162 3.02 -28.05 4.02
C TRP A 162 2.98 -26.53 3.99
N ASN A 163 1.89 -25.96 4.47
CA ASN A 163 1.70 -24.51 4.59
C ASN A 163 1.13 -24.15 5.96
N SER A 164 1.02 -22.85 6.25
CA SER A 164 0.56 -22.35 7.54
C SER A 164 -0.84 -22.87 7.92
N ARG A 165 -1.74 -23.06 6.93
CA ARG A 165 -3.10 -23.55 7.16
C ARG A 165 -3.09 -25.04 7.49
N VAL A 166 -2.39 -25.85 6.70
CA VAL A 166 -2.22 -27.29 6.96
C VAL A 166 -1.62 -27.53 8.34
N CYS A 167 -0.58 -26.76 8.71
CA CYS A 167 0.06 -26.82 10.02
C CYS A 167 -0.95 -26.56 11.16
N GLN A 168 -1.74 -25.48 11.06
CA GLN A 168 -2.76 -25.14 12.07
C GLN A 168 -3.83 -26.23 12.21
N VAL A 169 -4.35 -26.71 11.08
CA VAL A 169 -5.42 -27.71 11.06
C VAL A 169 -4.92 -29.05 11.60
N LEU A 170 -3.74 -29.50 11.18
CA LEU A 170 -3.17 -30.75 11.66
C LEU A 170 -2.90 -30.68 13.17
N ASN A 171 -2.28 -29.60 13.66
CA ASN A 171 -2.05 -29.41 15.09
C ASN A 171 -3.35 -29.43 15.90
N TYR A 172 -4.42 -28.80 15.37
CA TYR A 172 -5.73 -28.79 16.03
C TYR A 172 -6.34 -30.19 16.20
N PHE A 173 -6.35 -31.00 15.13
CA PHE A 173 -6.99 -32.32 15.16
C PHE A 173 -6.14 -33.41 15.82
N THR A 174 -4.82 -33.24 15.85
CA THR A 174 -3.89 -34.23 16.43
C THR A 174 -3.37 -33.86 17.82
N GLY A 175 -3.49 -32.59 18.23
CA GLY A 175 -2.83 -32.07 19.42
C GLY A 175 -1.31 -31.90 19.28
N ALA A 176 -0.77 -32.04 18.07
CA ALA A 176 0.63 -31.79 17.78
C ALA A 176 0.97 -30.28 17.85
N SER A 177 2.27 -29.97 17.83
CA SER A 177 2.79 -28.61 17.92
C SER A 177 3.86 -28.34 16.86
N PHE A 178 3.60 -28.71 15.62
CA PHE A 178 4.52 -28.45 14.50
C PHE A 178 4.54 -26.95 14.16
N THR A 179 5.63 -26.49 13.55
CA THR A 179 5.77 -25.11 13.05
C THR A 179 6.00 -25.07 11.52
N ALA A 180 6.23 -23.87 10.98
CA ALA A 180 6.63 -23.68 9.58
C ALA A 180 8.14 -23.95 9.33
N ALA A 181 8.91 -24.24 10.39
CA ALA A 181 10.34 -24.50 10.28
C ALA A 181 10.63 -25.70 9.39
N LEU A 182 11.68 -25.61 8.56
CA LEU A 182 12.09 -26.71 7.67
C LEU A 182 12.46 -27.99 8.45
N LEU A 183 13.03 -27.84 9.65
CA LEU A 183 13.42 -28.95 10.51
C LEU A 183 12.22 -29.72 11.10
N ASP A 184 11.04 -29.10 11.19
CA ASP A 184 9.83 -29.78 11.65
C ASP A 184 9.18 -30.59 10.52
N TYR A 185 9.47 -30.26 9.25
CA TYR A 185 8.81 -30.85 8.08
C TYR A 185 8.87 -32.38 8.00
N PRO A 186 9.99 -33.07 8.28
CA PRO A 186 10.04 -34.52 8.17
C PRO A 186 9.02 -35.23 9.09
N GLN A 187 8.95 -34.79 10.35
CA GLN A 187 8.01 -35.34 11.34
C GLN A 187 6.57 -34.92 11.03
N ALA A 188 6.39 -33.66 10.62
CA ALA A 188 5.09 -33.13 10.23
C ALA A 188 4.52 -33.84 8.99
N ASN A 189 5.35 -34.15 7.99
CA ASN A 189 4.96 -34.87 6.78
C ASN A 189 4.51 -36.30 7.11
N ALA A 190 5.24 -37.01 7.97
CA ALA A 190 4.86 -38.35 8.44
C ALA A 190 3.54 -38.33 9.25
N ALA A 191 3.37 -37.33 10.12
CA ALA A 191 2.14 -37.14 10.89
C ALA A 191 0.94 -36.83 9.97
N LEU A 192 1.15 -36.00 8.95
CA LEU A 192 0.13 -35.64 7.96
C LEU A 192 -0.27 -36.85 7.11
N GLN A 193 0.69 -37.67 6.66
CA GLN A 193 0.42 -38.93 5.96
C GLN A 193 -0.42 -39.88 6.82
N THR A 194 -0.04 -40.04 8.10
CA THR A 194 -0.78 -40.86 9.06
C THR A 194 -2.22 -40.34 9.25
N PHE A 195 -2.36 -39.01 9.38
CA PHE A 195 -3.66 -38.38 9.54
C PHE A 195 -4.57 -38.58 8.32
N ILE A 196 -4.05 -38.37 7.10
CA ILE A 196 -4.80 -38.55 5.86
C ILE A 196 -5.19 -40.02 5.67
N ALA A 197 -4.27 -40.96 5.92
CA ALA A 197 -4.55 -42.39 5.83
C ALA A 197 -5.68 -42.81 6.78
N ALA A 198 -5.69 -42.30 8.02
CA ALA A 198 -6.74 -42.58 9.00
C ALA A 198 -8.13 -42.03 8.63
N HIS A 199 -8.18 -41.03 7.73
CA HIS A 199 -9.42 -40.36 7.31
C HIS A 199 -9.69 -40.49 5.80
N GLN A 200 -9.02 -41.43 5.13
CA GLN A 200 -9.09 -41.57 3.67
C GLN A 200 -10.51 -41.82 3.17
N GLU A 201 -11.30 -42.63 3.88
CA GLU A 201 -12.71 -42.89 3.52
C GLU A 201 -13.58 -41.62 3.60
N LEU A 202 -13.37 -40.78 4.62
CA LEU A 202 -14.13 -39.54 4.79
C LEU A 202 -13.76 -38.51 3.72
N LEU A 203 -12.47 -38.34 3.46
CA LEU A 203 -11.96 -37.50 2.37
C LEU A 203 -12.47 -38.01 1.01
N ALA A 204 -12.62 -39.34 0.87
CA ALA A 204 -13.12 -39.94 -0.34
C ALA A 204 -14.61 -39.65 -0.62
N GLN A 205 -15.42 -39.44 0.43
CA GLN A 205 -16.88 -39.25 0.29
C GLN A 205 -17.28 -37.86 -0.19
N VAL A 206 -16.48 -36.83 0.07
CA VAL A 206 -16.80 -35.42 -0.23
C VAL A 206 -16.21 -34.91 -1.54
N HIS A 207 -15.64 -35.79 -2.38
CA HIS A 207 -15.06 -35.39 -3.67
C HIS A 207 -15.64 -36.19 -4.85
N GLY A 208 -15.79 -35.53 -6.00
CA GLY A 208 -16.08 -36.19 -7.28
C GLY A 208 -14.81 -36.76 -7.92
N ARG A 209 -14.63 -38.10 -7.89
CA ARG A 209 -13.77 -39.03 -8.68
C ARG A 209 -12.35 -38.62 -9.17
N SER A 210 -11.82 -37.41 -8.98
CA SER A 210 -10.62 -36.92 -9.71
C SER A 210 -9.57 -36.18 -8.85
N ALA A 211 -9.64 -36.21 -7.51
CA ALA A 211 -8.68 -35.51 -6.64
C ALA A 211 -8.05 -36.48 -5.62
N GLU A 212 -6.74 -36.34 -5.38
CA GLU A 212 -6.02 -37.09 -4.36
C GLU A 212 -6.55 -36.71 -2.95
N PRO A 213 -6.61 -37.65 -1.98
CA PRO A 213 -7.05 -37.36 -0.61
C PRO A 213 -6.24 -36.23 0.05
N ALA A 214 -4.94 -36.13 -0.25
CA ALA A 214 -4.07 -35.09 0.26
C ALA A 214 -4.42 -33.70 -0.29
N ASP A 215 -4.72 -33.59 -1.59
CA ASP A 215 -5.16 -32.33 -2.20
C ASP A 215 -6.52 -31.90 -1.62
N THR A 216 -7.42 -32.87 -1.39
CA THR A 216 -8.71 -32.62 -0.74
C THR A 216 -8.53 -32.09 0.67
N PHE A 217 -7.58 -32.65 1.42
CA PHE A 217 -7.27 -32.16 2.77
C PHE A 217 -6.69 -30.73 2.76
N ASP A 218 -5.77 -30.39 1.84
CA ASP A 218 -5.26 -29.02 1.73
C ASP A 218 -6.36 -28.02 1.34
N ARG A 219 -7.26 -28.39 0.42
CA ARG A 219 -8.45 -27.59 0.06
C ARG A 219 -9.40 -27.42 1.24
N PHE A 220 -9.60 -28.47 2.03
CA PHE A 220 -10.34 -28.38 3.29
C PHE A 220 -9.66 -27.41 4.26
N CYS A 221 -8.33 -27.44 4.40
CA CYS A 221 -7.60 -26.50 5.24
C CYS A 221 -7.77 -25.06 4.76
N HIS A 222 -7.74 -24.83 3.45
CA HIS A 222 -8.02 -23.52 2.86
C HIS A 222 -9.42 -23.03 3.22
N TRP A 223 -10.44 -23.86 3.00
CA TRP A 223 -11.81 -23.52 3.35
C TRP A 223 -11.95 -23.25 4.85
N LEU A 224 -11.46 -24.16 5.70
CA LEU A 224 -11.64 -24.09 7.14
C LEU A 224 -11.01 -22.82 7.75
N VAL A 225 -9.81 -22.47 7.29
CA VAL A 225 -9.07 -21.30 7.80
C VAL A 225 -9.49 -20.00 7.14
N THR A 226 -9.50 -19.96 5.80
CA THR A 226 -9.63 -18.71 5.04
C THR A 226 -11.08 -18.33 4.79
N ILE A 227 -11.94 -19.30 4.47
CA ILE A 227 -13.34 -19.05 4.08
C ILE A 227 -14.26 -19.13 5.29
N ARG A 228 -14.22 -20.27 6.00
CA ARG A 228 -15.05 -20.55 7.16
C ARG A 228 -14.60 -19.78 8.41
N ARG A 229 -13.33 -19.37 8.46
CA ARG A 229 -12.68 -18.69 9.59
C ARG A 229 -12.88 -19.44 10.91
N PHE A 230 -12.71 -20.76 10.87
CA PHE A 230 -12.93 -21.63 12.02
C PHE A 230 -11.85 -21.38 13.10
N PRO A 231 -12.22 -21.30 14.39
CA PRO A 231 -11.27 -21.07 15.46
C PRO A 231 -10.46 -22.34 15.79
N LEU A 232 -9.33 -22.53 15.09
CA LEU A 232 -8.40 -23.67 15.29
C LEU A 232 -7.58 -23.60 16.58
N ARG A 233 -7.79 -22.56 17.38
CA ARG A 233 -7.31 -22.45 18.75
C ARG A 233 -8.43 -21.88 19.59
N ALA A 234 -8.41 -22.18 20.88
CA ALA A 234 -9.30 -21.51 21.82
C ALA A 234 -9.15 -20.00 21.67
N ILE A 235 -10.25 -19.33 21.30
CA ILE A 235 -10.31 -17.88 21.19
C ILE A 235 -10.02 -17.33 22.59
N ARG A 236 -9.00 -16.48 22.69
CA ARG A 236 -8.72 -15.78 23.94
C ARG A 236 -9.38 -14.42 23.89
N PHE A 237 -9.83 -13.99 25.05
CA PHE A 237 -10.50 -12.71 25.22
C PHE A 237 -9.56 -11.78 25.95
N TRP A 238 -9.38 -10.58 25.41
CA TRP A 238 -8.40 -9.63 25.92
C TRP A 238 -9.07 -8.31 26.22
N ARG A 239 -8.56 -7.62 27.23
CA ARG A 239 -8.88 -6.23 27.51
C ARG A 239 -7.65 -5.36 27.29
N ILE A 240 -7.86 -4.20 26.68
CA ILE A 240 -6.81 -3.22 26.37
C ILE A 240 -7.27 -1.85 26.87
N ALA A 241 -6.44 -1.18 27.65
CA ALA A 241 -6.72 0.17 28.11
C ALA A 241 -6.28 1.20 27.06
N ALA A 242 -7.18 2.11 26.68
CA ALA A 242 -6.85 3.21 25.75
C ALA A 242 -6.09 4.39 26.41
N GLY A 243 -5.80 4.29 27.71
CA GLY A 243 -5.14 5.33 28.51
C GLY A 243 -6.11 6.38 29.07
N ASP A 244 -5.69 7.08 30.12
CA ASP A 244 -6.56 7.98 30.92
C ASP A 244 -6.99 9.26 30.18
N ASP A 245 -6.24 9.69 29.16
CA ASP A 245 -6.45 10.95 28.44
C ASP A 245 -7.22 10.78 27.11
N PHE A 246 -7.66 9.56 26.75
CA PHE A 246 -8.49 9.21 25.59
C PHE A 246 -8.03 9.67 24.18
N TRP A 247 -6.96 10.46 24.05
CA TRP A 247 -6.60 11.17 22.82
C TRP A 247 -6.15 10.28 21.65
N GLN A 248 -5.88 9.00 21.87
CA GLN A 248 -5.44 8.03 20.84
C GLN A 248 -6.57 7.10 20.36
N TRP A 249 -7.73 7.15 21.01
CA TRP A 249 -8.84 6.25 20.68
C TRP A 249 -9.35 6.47 19.25
N GLN A 250 -9.44 7.72 18.79
CA GLN A 250 -9.83 8.02 17.40
C GLN A 250 -8.89 7.38 16.39
N GLU A 251 -7.57 7.52 16.57
CA GLU A 251 -6.53 6.92 15.70
C GLU A 251 -6.66 5.38 15.63
N TRP A 252 -6.96 4.72 16.75
CA TRP A 252 -7.14 3.25 16.81
C TRP A 252 -8.44 2.80 16.15
N ARG A 253 -9.50 3.59 16.32
CA ARG A 253 -10.83 3.33 15.74
C ARG A 253 -10.78 3.45 14.22
N GLU A 254 -10.28 4.57 13.71
CA GLU A 254 -10.18 4.87 12.26
C GLU A 254 -9.06 4.06 11.58
N GLY A 255 -7.93 3.87 12.26
CA GLY A 255 -6.82 3.08 11.75
C GLY A 255 -7.02 1.56 11.83
N HIS A 256 -8.13 1.08 12.43
CA HIS A 256 -8.42 -0.35 12.60
C HIS A 256 -7.28 -1.14 13.28
N TYR A 257 -6.78 -0.63 14.42
CA TYR A 257 -5.74 -1.32 15.19
C TYR A 257 -5.84 -1.02 16.69
N VAL A 258 -5.13 -1.82 17.49
CA VAL A 258 -4.86 -1.54 18.91
C VAL A 258 -3.36 -1.44 19.13
N ALA A 259 -2.94 -0.68 20.15
CA ALA A 259 -1.53 -0.47 20.43
C ALA A 259 -1.19 -0.53 21.92
N VAL A 260 0.09 -0.79 22.22
CA VAL A 260 0.66 -0.68 23.57
C VAL A 260 2.01 0.02 23.52
N GLY A 261 2.39 0.66 24.63
CA GLY A 261 3.66 1.37 24.77
C GLY A 261 4.83 0.44 25.07
N TRP A 262 5.87 0.99 25.72
CA TRP A 262 7.16 0.32 25.99
C TRP A 262 8.11 0.31 24.79
N ASP A 263 8.06 1.37 23.98
CA ASP A 263 8.77 1.52 22.71
C ASP A 263 10.30 1.38 22.85
N GLU A 264 10.86 1.65 24.03
CA GLU A 264 12.27 1.45 24.33
C GLU A 264 12.69 -0.04 24.31
N LEU A 265 11.75 -0.99 24.37
CA LEU A 265 12.04 -2.41 24.12
C LEU A 265 12.40 -2.68 22.65
N GLY A 266 12.01 -1.77 21.74
CA GLY A 266 12.19 -1.91 20.30
C GLY A 266 11.35 -3.04 19.71
N ASP A 267 11.56 -3.34 18.43
CA ASP A 267 10.81 -4.40 17.75
C ASP A 267 10.97 -5.76 18.46
N LEU A 268 9.84 -6.37 18.78
CA LEU A 268 9.72 -7.67 19.43
C LEU A 268 9.45 -8.80 18.42
N ALA A 269 9.32 -8.48 17.13
CA ALA A 269 9.27 -9.46 16.06
C ALA A 269 10.62 -10.18 15.98
N GLY A 270 10.59 -11.51 15.82
CA GLY A 270 11.80 -12.32 15.61
C GLY A 270 12.73 -12.55 16.81
N ILE A 271 12.58 -11.84 17.94
CA ILE A 271 13.43 -12.08 19.13
C ILE A 271 12.91 -13.22 20.01
N ASP A 272 13.79 -13.93 20.72
CA ASP A 272 13.40 -15.00 21.65
C ASP A 272 13.10 -14.47 23.07
N ARG A 273 12.56 -15.33 23.94
CA ARG A 273 12.17 -14.95 25.31
C ARG A 273 13.38 -14.56 26.17
N ARG A 274 14.55 -15.15 25.94
CA ARG A 274 15.77 -14.86 26.71
C ARG A 274 16.30 -13.48 26.34
N GLU A 275 16.36 -13.17 25.05
CA GLU A 275 16.74 -11.88 24.53
C GLU A 275 15.80 -10.77 25.03
N PHE A 276 14.49 -11.01 24.97
CA PHE A 276 13.51 -10.10 25.54
C PHE A 276 13.75 -9.85 27.04
N GLN A 277 13.97 -10.91 27.84
CA GLN A 277 14.24 -10.79 29.26
C GLN A 277 15.50 -9.97 29.55
N ARG A 278 16.56 -10.12 28.73
CA ARG A 278 17.78 -9.30 28.82
C ARG A 278 17.47 -7.82 28.58
N ARG A 279 16.79 -7.49 27.48
CA ARG A 279 16.40 -6.10 27.15
C ARG A 279 15.54 -5.49 28.24
N ARG A 280 14.51 -6.23 28.67
CA ARG A 280 13.61 -5.84 29.76
C ARG A 280 14.38 -5.57 31.05
N ASP A 281 15.22 -6.51 31.49
CA ASP A 281 15.91 -6.38 32.77
C ASP A 281 16.93 -5.23 32.75
N SER A 282 17.59 -5.01 31.61
CA SER A 282 18.44 -3.84 31.40
C SER A 282 17.67 -2.51 31.47
N LEU A 283 16.53 -2.42 30.77
CA LEU A 283 15.71 -1.20 30.77
C LEU A 283 15.02 -0.96 32.12
N VAL A 284 14.56 -2.01 32.80
CA VAL A 284 14.01 -1.92 34.16
C VAL A 284 15.08 -1.46 35.16
N ALA A 285 16.33 -1.88 35.00
CA ALA A 285 17.44 -1.37 35.82
C ALA A 285 17.77 0.10 35.50
N GLN A 286 17.61 0.53 34.24
CA GLN A 286 17.85 1.90 33.80
C GLN A 286 16.72 2.86 34.17
N TYR A 287 15.49 2.36 34.30
CA TYR A 287 14.27 3.14 34.57
C TYR A 287 13.60 2.64 35.86
N PRO A 288 13.95 3.21 37.04
CA PRO A 288 13.48 2.73 38.36
C PRO A 288 11.96 2.67 38.54
N GLN A 289 11.21 3.41 37.72
CA GLN A 289 9.77 3.44 37.70
C GLN A 289 9.12 2.31 36.89
N TRP A 290 9.90 1.59 36.09
CA TRP A 290 9.42 0.44 35.32
C TRP A 290 9.33 -0.80 36.20
N THR A 291 8.26 -1.56 36.04
CA THR A 291 8.13 -2.88 36.66
C THR A 291 8.33 -3.96 35.62
N LYS A 292 8.96 -5.09 36.00
CA LYS A 292 9.08 -6.26 35.11
C LYS A 292 7.70 -6.72 34.63
N ARG A 293 6.69 -6.67 35.51
CA ARG A 293 5.29 -6.99 35.17
C ARG A 293 4.70 -6.05 34.12
N GLY A 294 5.00 -4.75 34.19
CA GLY A 294 4.58 -3.76 33.20
C GLY A 294 5.18 -4.05 31.83
N ALA A 295 6.50 -4.14 31.74
CA ALA A 295 7.21 -4.38 30.49
C ALA A 295 6.87 -5.76 29.86
N ASP A 296 6.54 -6.77 30.67
CA ASP A 296 6.06 -8.07 30.17
C ASP A 296 4.73 -7.98 29.41
N GLN A 297 3.94 -6.91 29.58
CA GLN A 297 2.71 -6.70 28.81
C GLN A 297 3.00 -6.51 27.32
N ALA A 298 4.08 -5.83 26.95
CA ALA A 298 4.51 -5.68 25.55
C ALA A 298 4.84 -7.04 24.91
N TRP A 299 5.45 -7.96 25.68
CA TRP A 299 5.69 -9.32 25.22
C TRP A 299 4.40 -10.11 25.02
N ARG A 300 3.46 -10.03 25.97
CA ARG A 300 2.16 -10.70 25.85
C ARG A 300 1.39 -10.15 24.64
N PHE A 301 1.41 -8.84 24.43
CA PHE A 301 0.82 -8.19 23.27
C PHE A 301 1.44 -8.69 21.95
N ALA A 302 2.77 -8.78 21.90
CA ALA A 302 3.47 -9.21 20.68
C ALA A 302 3.32 -10.72 20.42
N ARG A 303 3.33 -11.56 21.45
CA ARG A 303 3.49 -13.03 21.32
C ARG A 303 2.31 -13.88 21.76
N GLN A 304 1.36 -13.34 22.53
CA GLN A 304 0.23 -14.11 23.07
C GLN A 304 -1.12 -13.64 22.53
N LEU A 305 -1.28 -12.34 22.27
CA LEU A 305 -2.42 -11.81 21.53
C LEU A 305 -2.23 -12.16 20.05
N ALA A 306 -3.13 -12.95 19.49
CA ALA A 306 -2.99 -13.46 18.13
C ALA A 306 -4.27 -13.27 17.30
N GLU A 307 -4.15 -13.45 15.99
CA GLU A 307 -5.25 -13.31 15.05
C GLU A 307 -6.43 -14.21 15.43
N GLY A 308 -7.64 -13.66 15.33
CA GLY A 308 -8.89 -14.30 15.77
C GLY A 308 -9.23 -14.14 17.26
N ASP A 309 -8.31 -13.63 18.10
CA ASP A 309 -8.64 -13.28 19.49
C ASP A 309 -9.62 -12.10 19.54
N ARG A 310 -10.47 -12.08 20.57
CA ARG A 310 -11.40 -10.97 20.80
C ARG A 310 -10.77 -9.95 21.74
N VAL A 311 -10.96 -8.67 21.42
CA VAL A 311 -10.42 -7.55 22.19
C VAL A 311 -11.54 -6.62 22.63
N VAL A 312 -11.46 -6.17 23.88
CA VAL A 312 -12.30 -5.13 24.48
C VAL A 312 -11.41 -3.94 24.77
N VAL A 313 -11.73 -2.77 24.23
CA VAL A 313 -11.05 -1.52 24.56
C VAL A 313 -11.82 -0.81 25.65
N HIS A 314 -11.14 -0.42 26.73
CA HIS A 314 -11.76 0.24 27.87
C HIS A 314 -10.95 1.44 28.35
N VAL A 315 -11.59 2.29 29.15
CA VAL A 315 -10.92 3.37 29.89
C VAL A 315 -11.36 3.42 31.34
N GLY A 316 -10.38 3.63 32.23
CA GLY A 316 -10.58 3.71 33.68
C GLY A 316 -11.08 2.43 34.36
N GLY A 317 -11.40 1.38 33.59
CA GLY A 317 -12.13 0.21 34.09
C GLY A 317 -13.62 0.51 34.31
N GLU A 318 -14.11 1.64 33.80
CA GLU A 318 -15.48 2.14 34.01
C GLU A 318 -16.30 2.16 32.70
N VAL A 319 -15.63 2.28 31.55
CA VAL A 319 -16.30 2.34 30.24
C VAL A 319 -15.57 1.47 29.23
N VAL A 320 -16.32 0.64 28.52
CA VAL A 320 -15.89 -0.04 27.30
C VAL A 320 -16.26 0.82 26.11
N LEU A 321 -15.29 1.05 25.23
CA LEU A 321 -15.42 1.86 24.03
C LEU A 321 -15.71 1.02 22.79
N ALA A 322 -15.11 -0.17 22.72
CA ALA A 322 -15.26 -1.02 21.55
C ALA A 322 -14.96 -2.48 21.84
N ILE A 323 -15.52 -3.32 20.98
CA ILE A 323 -15.28 -4.76 20.91
C ILE A 323 -14.87 -5.09 19.47
N GLY A 324 -13.77 -5.81 19.33
CA GLY A 324 -13.18 -6.13 18.05
C GLY A 324 -12.51 -7.50 18.02
N THR A 325 -11.98 -7.86 16.86
CA THR A 325 -11.21 -9.10 16.63
C THR A 325 -9.88 -8.77 16.03
N VAL A 326 -8.81 -9.37 16.55
CA VAL A 326 -7.47 -9.20 15.98
C VAL A 326 -7.46 -9.75 14.57
N ALA A 327 -7.17 -8.87 13.60
CA ALA A 327 -7.27 -9.14 12.18
C ALA A 327 -5.92 -9.46 11.52
N GLY A 328 -4.81 -9.38 12.25
CA GLY A 328 -3.50 -9.68 11.68
C GLY A 328 -2.33 -9.77 12.64
N ALA A 329 -1.15 -9.92 12.05
CA ALA A 329 0.11 -10.08 12.76
C ALA A 329 0.52 -8.83 13.55
N TYR A 330 1.36 -9.04 14.56
CA TYR A 330 2.02 -7.96 15.28
C TYR A 330 3.00 -7.24 14.33
N TYR A 331 3.06 -5.93 14.45
CA TYR A 331 4.11 -5.13 13.82
C TYR A 331 4.55 -4.01 14.76
N PHE A 332 5.77 -3.53 14.56
CA PHE A 332 6.35 -2.43 15.31
C PHE A 332 6.56 -1.22 14.41
N VAL A 333 6.08 -0.05 14.85
CA VAL A 333 6.33 1.22 14.19
C VAL A 333 7.38 1.99 15.00
N PRO A 334 8.61 2.14 14.49
CA PRO A 334 9.67 2.84 15.21
C PRO A 334 9.34 4.32 15.37
N ASP A 335 9.90 4.93 16.43
CA ASP A 335 9.89 6.37 16.69
C ASP A 335 8.53 7.05 16.94
N LEU A 336 7.44 6.28 16.93
CA LEU A 336 6.10 6.69 17.37
C LEU A 336 5.79 6.16 18.79
N PRO A 337 5.06 6.94 19.62
CA PRO A 337 4.56 6.43 20.88
C PRO A 337 3.55 5.31 20.64
N LEU A 338 3.59 4.27 21.48
CA LEU A 338 2.80 3.04 21.29
C LEU A 338 3.10 2.36 19.95
N GLY A 339 4.39 2.19 19.66
CA GLY A 339 4.90 1.58 18.43
C GLY A 339 4.50 0.11 18.28
N HIS A 340 4.11 -0.57 19.35
CA HIS A 340 3.65 -1.96 19.28
C HIS A 340 2.18 -2.03 18.87
N ARG A 341 1.88 -2.49 17.65
CA ARG A 341 0.53 -2.46 17.07
C ARG A 341 0.04 -3.82 16.60
N ARG A 342 -1.28 -3.98 16.58
CA ARG A 342 -2.02 -5.16 16.07
C ARG A 342 -3.25 -4.70 15.28
N PRO A 343 -3.44 -5.12 14.02
CA PRO A 343 -4.67 -4.83 13.28
C PRO A 343 -5.89 -5.44 13.98
N VAL A 344 -7.01 -4.73 13.98
CA VAL A 344 -8.28 -5.13 14.60
C VAL A 344 -9.45 -4.77 13.70
N GLU A 345 -10.34 -5.72 13.49
CA GLU A 345 -11.66 -5.50 12.91
C GLU A 345 -12.67 -5.21 14.02
N TRP A 346 -13.25 -4.00 14.02
CA TRP A 346 -14.24 -3.57 15.01
C TRP A 346 -15.61 -4.12 14.65
N HIS A 347 -16.26 -4.80 15.60
CA HIS A 347 -17.61 -5.35 15.40
C HIS A 347 -18.66 -4.54 16.14
N ASP A 348 -18.27 -3.87 17.22
CA ASP A 348 -19.17 -3.10 18.05
C ASP A 348 -18.45 -1.92 18.67
N LEU A 349 -18.93 -0.72 18.36
CA LEU A 349 -18.43 0.55 18.89
C LEU A 349 -19.41 1.19 19.89
N THR A 350 -20.41 0.42 20.33
CA THR A 350 -21.44 0.88 21.28
C THR A 350 -20.81 0.96 22.67
N PRO A 351 -20.75 2.16 23.27
CA PRO A 351 -20.12 2.29 24.56
C PRO A 351 -20.97 1.68 25.67
N ARG A 352 -20.30 1.04 26.62
CA ARG A 352 -20.94 0.32 27.73
C ARG A 352 -20.32 0.71 29.05
N ALA A 353 -21.17 0.99 30.03
CA ALA A 353 -20.70 1.18 31.40
C ALA A 353 -20.34 -0.19 31.98
N ILE A 354 -19.13 -0.30 32.47
CA ILE A 354 -18.66 -1.44 33.25
C ILE A 354 -18.19 -0.93 34.60
N HIS A 355 -18.13 -1.75 35.63
CA HIS A 355 -17.51 -1.33 36.89
C HIS A 355 -16.47 -2.37 37.31
N GLN A 356 -15.23 -2.14 36.89
CA GLN A 356 -14.12 -3.06 37.02
C GLN A 356 -12.89 -2.37 37.66
N PRO A 357 -12.96 -1.98 38.95
CA PRO A 357 -11.91 -1.21 39.64
C PRO A 357 -10.56 -1.94 39.79
N ARG A 358 -10.51 -3.23 39.44
CA ARG A 358 -9.30 -4.07 39.43
C ARG A 358 -8.54 -4.03 38.10
N TRP A 359 -9.10 -3.43 37.04
CA TRP A 359 -8.47 -3.34 35.72
C TRP A 359 -7.41 -2.25 35.66
N ARG A 360 -6.27 -2.49 36.32
CA ARG A 360 -5.15 -1.54 36.44
C ARG A 360 -4.05 -1.70 35.39
N ASP A 361 -3.89 -2.91 34.84
CA ASP A 361 -2.90 -3.20 33.79
C ASP A 361 -3.42 -2.76 32.40
N THR A 362 -2.53 -2.29 31.53
CA THR A 362 -2.83 -1.87 30.14
C THR A 362 -3.38 -3.02 29.30
N LEU A 363 -2.81 -4.21 29.44
CA LEU A 363 -3.26 -5.43 28.77
C LEU A 363 -3.65 -6.49 29.81
N GLY A 364 -4.86 -7.02 29.69
CA GLY A 364 -5.38 -8.10 30.52
C GLY A 364 -6.05 -9.18 29.69
N GLU A 365 -6.15 -10.36 30.26
CA GLU A 365 -6.95 -11.45 29.69
C GLU A 365 -8.29 -11.51 30.42
N LEU A 366 -9.34 -11.85 29.69
CA LEU A 366 -10.70 -12.04 30.16
C LEU A 366 -11.08 -13.52 29.99
N THR A 367 -11.94 -14.00 30.87
CA THR A 367 -12.67 -15.23 30.63
C THR A 367 -13.76 -14.99 29.59
N GLU A 368 -14.21 -16.05 28.91
CA GLU A 368 -15.32 -15.98 27.96
C GLU A 368 -16.60 -15.43 28.62
N ALA A 369 -16.89 -15.86 29.85
CA ALA A 369 -18.03 -15.38 30.62
C ALA A 369 -17.94 -13.87 30.92
N GLU A 370 -16.76 -13.35 31.26
CA GLU A 370 -16.55 -11.91 31.46
C GLU A 370 -16.73 -11.14 30.16
N PHE A 371 -16.21 -11.66 29.04
CA PHE A 371 -16.37 -11.03 27.73
C PHE A 371 -17.83 -10.98 27.27
N LEU A 372 -18.57 -12.08 27.41
CA LEU A 372 -19.99 -12.13 27.07
C LEU A 372 -20.81 -11.20 27.95
N ALA A 373 -20.53 -11.17 29.26
CA ALA A 373 -21.19 -10.22 30.18
C ALA A 373 -20.94 -8.76 29.78
N ILE A 374 -19.75 -8.43 29.25
CA ILE A 374 -19.45 -7.10 28.71
C ILE A 374 -20.22 -6.85 27.41
N GLN A 375 -20.27 -7.82 26.51
CA GLN A 375 -20.96 -7.68 25.23
C GLN A 375 -22.48 -7.49 25.40
N GLU A 376 -23.06 -8.20 26.37
CA GLU A 376 -24.49 -8.12 26.73
C GLU A 376 -24.82 -6.97 27.68
N ALA A 377 -23.81 -6.28 28.24
CA ALA A 377 -24.05 -5.14 29.11
C ALA A 377 -24.83 -4.05 28.38
N PRO A 378 -25.78 -3.37 29.06
CA PRO A 378 -26.60 -2.34 28.45
C PRO A 378 -25.72 -1.21 27.91
N ALA A 379 -26.15 -0.64 26.79
CA ALA A 379 -25.54 0.57 26.24
C ALA A 379 -25.51 1.65 27.33
N SER A 380 -24.34 2.25 27.51
CA SER A 380 -24.15 3.29 28.51
C SER A 380 -25.00 4.51 28.16
N GLN A 381 -25.67 5.11 29.15
CA GLN A 381 -26.18 6.48 29.03
C GLN A 381 -25.07 7.52 29.17
N VAL A 382 -23.83 7.09 29.46
CA VAL A 382 -22.66 7.96 29.38
C VAL A 382 -22.53 8.41 27.95
N ASP A 383 -22.82 9.68 27.72
CA ASP A 383 -22.55 10.33 26.46
C ASP A 383 -21.05 10.29 26.23
N VAL A 384 -20.63 9.43 25.31
CA VAL A 384 -19.21 9.30 24.98
C VAL A 384 -18.76 10.54 24.24
N ALA A 385 -19.67 11.28 23.59
CA ALA A 385 -19.42 12.65 23.15
C ALA A 385 -19.08 13.56 24.34
N ALA A 386 -19.75 13.47 25.49
CA ALA A 386 -19.41 14.22 26.72
C ALA A 386 -18.07 13.82 27.39
N LEU A 387 -17.57 12.60 27.14
CA LEU A 387 -16.18 12.22 27.49
C LEU A 387 -15.16 12.90 26.55
N PHE A 388 -15.57 13.26 25.32
CA PHE A 388 -14.83 14.11 24.37
C PHE A 388 -15.11 15.62 24.56
N ASP A 389 -16.26 15.99 25.14
CA ASP A 389 -16.78 17.34 25.41
C ASP A 389 -16.63 17.72 26.89
N ARG A 390 -15.44 17.52 27.46
CA ARG A 390 -14.98 18.58 28.36
C ARG A 390 -14.76 19.79 27.48
N GLU A 391 -15.73 20.72 27.46
CA GLU A 391 -15.56 22.03 26.86
C GLU A 391 -14.13 22.50 27.18
N PRO A 392 -13.27 22.68 26.16
CA PRO A 392 -12.07 23.45 26.40
C PRO A 392 -12.58 24.81 26.85
N PRO A 393 -12.09 25.34 27.99
CA PRO A 393 -12.56 26.63 28.46
C PRO A 393 -12.50 27.64 27.31
N LEU A 394 -13.51 28.51 27.21
CA LEU A 394 -13.61 29.59 26.21
C LEU A 394 -12.49 30.64 26.33
N GLU A 395 -11.52 30.43 27.23
CA GLU A 395 -10.26 31.14 27.27
C GLU A 395 -9.19 30.34 26.51
N PRO A 396 -8.27 31.00 25.77
CA PRO A 396 -7.19 30.29 25.07
C PRO A 396 -6.53 29.32 26.06
N PRO A 397 -6.26 28.06 25.68
CA PRO A 397 -5.76 27.09 26.64
C PRO A 397 -4.53 27.68 27.30
N ALA A 398 -4.52 27.71 28.63
CA ALA A 398 -3.29 27.93 29.37
C ALA A 398 -2.23 27.02 28.71
N THR A 399 -1.18 27.64 28.17
CA THR A 399 -0.09 26.97 27.45
C THR A 399 0.22 25.64 28.11
N PRO A 400 -0.01 24.48 27.45
CA PRO A 400 0.23 23.19 28.06
C PRO A 400 1.60 23.15 28.74
N GLU A 401 1.64 22.68 29.99
CA GLU A 401 2.82 22.78 30.85
C GLU A 401 4.07 22.19 30.20
N PHE A 402 3.93 21.23 29.28
CA PHE A 402 5.05 20.63 28.58
C PHE A 402 5.70 21.54 27.50
N LEU A 403 4.99 22.55 26.98
CA LEU A 403 5.54 23.44 25.94
C LEU A 403 6.68 24.31 26.44
N ARG A 404 6.74 24.55 27.77
CA ARG A 404 7.86 25.27 28.40
C ARG A 404 9.22 24.61 28.17
N PHE A 405 9.24 23.31 27.83
CA PHE A 405 10.47 22.56 27.56
C PHE A 405 10.90 22.62 26.09
N CYS A 406 10.03 22.99 25.15
CA CYS A 406 10.36 22.98 23.71
C CYS A 406 11.41 24.04 23.36
N ALA A 407 11.25 25.27 23.85
CA ALA A 407 12.21 26.35 23.58
C ALA A 407 13.61 26.07 24.18
N PRO A 408 13.74 25.69 25.47
CA PRO A 408 15.01 25.24 26.03
C PRO A 408 15.63 24.06 25.28
N MET A 409 14.82 23.12 24.78
CA MET A 409 15.30 21.95 24.02
C MET A 409 15.88 22.32 22.67
N VAL A 410 15.20 23.19 21.92
CA VAL A 410 15.73 23.73 20.65
C VAL A 410 17.00 24.54 20.91
N ALA A 411 17.02 25.36 21.96
CA ALA A 411 18.19 26.16 22.32
C ALA A 411 19.40 25.32 22.77
N ALA A 412 19.17 24.21 23.49
CA ALA A 412 20.20 23.24 23.87
C ALA A 412 20.79 22.53 22.65
N LEU A 413 19.95 22.13 21.70
CA LEU A 413 20.40 21.52 20.45
C LEU A 413 21.13 22.52 19.54
N GLN A 414 20.69 23.78 19.46
CA GLN A 414 21.37 24.84 18.70
C GLN A 414 22.77 25.15 19.26
N ALA A 415 22.91 25.21 20.59
CA ALA A 415 24.21 25.41 21.23
C ALA A 415 25.22 24.28 20.94
N ARG A 416 24.71 23.09 20.57
CA ARG A 416 25.49 21.90 20.21
C ARG A 416 25.68 21.71 18.69
N GLY A 417 25.46 22.75 17.90
CA GLY A 417 25.59 22.67 16.43
C GLY A 417 24.43 21.95 15.75
N GLY A 418 23.27 21.87 16.40
CA GLY A 418 22.03 21.33 15.85
C GLY A 418 21.79 19.85 16.11
N GLN A 419 22.64 19.17 16.90
CA GLN A 419 22.44 17.75 17.27
C GLN A 419 23.07 17.41 18.62
N GLY A 420 22.55 16.38 19.30
CA GLY A 420 23.14 15.89 20.55
C GLY A 420 22.48 14.63 21.11
N PRO A 421 23.16 13.88 21.99
CA PRO A 421 22.58 12.72 22.67
C PRO A 421 21.38 13.13 23.53
N ALA A 422 20.29 12.37 23.46
CA ALA A 422 19.03 12.67 24.14
C ALA A 422 19.18 12.92 25.64
N ARG A 423 20.06 12.15 26.30
CA ARG A 423 20.36 12.28 27.73
C ARG A 423 20.99 13.63 28.06
N GLU A 424 22.03 14.00 27.33
CA GLU A 424 22.77 15.24 27.59
C GLU A 424 21.95 16.48 27.24
N VAL A 425 21.14 16.41 26.18
CA VAL A 425 20.17 17.46 25.83
C VAL A 425 19.11 17.61 26.93
N THR A 426 18.65 16.50 27.51
CA THR A 426 17.70 16.52 28.63
C THR A 426 18.31 17.14 29.89
N GLU A 427 19.55 16.77 30.23
CA GLU A 427 20.28 17.35 31.37
C GLU A 427 20.47 18.87 31.21
N GLU A 428 20.84 19.32 30.02
CA GLU A 428 21.00 20.74 29.70
C GLU A 428 19.67 21.52 29.69
N VAL A 429 18.57 20.90 29.26
CA VAL A 429 17.23 21.48 29.35
C VAL A 429 16.83 21.72 30.81
N LEU A 430 17.15 20.79 31.71
CA LEU A 430 16.87 20.95 33.13
C LEU A 430 17.71 22.06 33.76
N ASP A 431 19.00 22.12 33.42
CA ASP A 431 19.93 23.17 33.89
C ASP A 431 19.46 24.57 33.44
N ARG A 432 19.15 24.74 32.15
CA ARG A 432 18.60 26.00 31.60
C ARG A 432 17.29 26.44 32.24
N MET A 433 16.54 25.49 32.81
CA MET A 433 15.28 25.74 33.48
C MET A 433 15.40 25.86 35.01
N GLY A 434 16.59 25.70 35.57
CA GLY A 434 16.82 25.73 37.02
C GLY A 434 16.12 24.59 37.77
N LEU A 435 15.87 23.45 37.10
CA LEU A 435 15.21 22.29 37.70
C LEU A 435 16.27 21.32 38.26
N PRO A 436 16.09 20.78 39.48
CA PRO A 436 17.07 19.88 40.08
C PRO A 436 17.10 18.54 39.35
N ALA A 437 18.27 17.89 39.28
CA ALA A 437 18.49 16.67 38.49
C ALA A 437 17.62 15.46 38.94
N ASP A 438 17.17 15.47 40.20
CA ASP A 438 16.24 14.50 40.78
C ASP A 438 14.77 14.73 40.36
N ALA A 439 14.45 15.84 39.67
CA ALA A 439 13.13 16.07 39.08
C ALA A 439 12.73 14.97 38.08
N LEU A 440 13.70 14.27 37.48
CA LEU A 440 13.49 13.10 36.63
C LEU A 440 13.18 11.81 37.40
N ALA A 441 13.39 11.76 38.73
CA ALA A 441 13.28 10.56 39.56
C ALA A 441 11.88 10.36 40.21
N GLY A 442 11.03 11.40 40.25
CA GLY A 442 9.59 11.30 40.53
C GLY A 442 9.19 11.10 42.00
N GLY A 443 8.63 12.14 42.63
CA GLY A 443 7.78 12.04 43.82
C GLY A 443 6.30 12.05 43.41
N GLY A 444 5.65 10.89 43.43
CA GLY A 444 4.21 10.74 43.20
C GLY A 444 3.83 9.27 43.05
N ALA A 445 2.71 8.85 43.66
CA ALA A 445 2.30 7.45 43.87
C ALA A 445 1.96 6.63 42.59
N ARG A 446 2.39 7.07 41.40
CA ARG A 446 2.23 6.37 40.11
C ARG A 446 3.53 6.56 39.32
N GLY A 447 4.23 5.45 39.05
CA GLY A 447 5.65 5.42 38.63
C GLY A 447 5.98 6.09 37.29
N GLY A 448 6.14 7.41 37.29
CA GLY A 448 6.84 8.17 36.25
C GLY A 448 7.05 9.61 36.67
N SER A 449 8.25 10.18 36.43
CA SER A 449 8.46 11.61 36.65
C SER A 449 7.56 12.42 35.71
N ARG A 450 6.71 13.26 36.28
CA ARG A 450 5.87 14.25 35.57
C ARG A 450 6.72 15.11 34.63
N VAL A 451 7.94 15.45 35.03
CA VAL A 451 8.89 16.24 34.23
C VAL A 451 9.42 15.43 33.05
N LYS A 452 9.78 14.16 33.25
CA LYS A 452 10.23 13.28 32.16
C LYS A 452 9.16 13.13 31.07
N ASN A 453 7.91 12.92 31.48
CA ASN A 453 6.79 12.83 30.55
C ASN A 453 6.55 14.14 29.79
N GLN A 454 6.73 15.29 30.45
CA GLN A 454 6.63 16.60 29.81
C GLN A 454 7.75 16.83 28.78
N ILE A 455 8.99 16.43 29.06
CA ILE A 455 10.11 16.53 28.10
C ILE A 455 9.87 15.63 26.89
N HIS A 456 9.35 14.41 27.07
CA HIS A 456 8.98 13.55 25.95
C HIS A 456 7.85 14.14 25.09
N ARG A 457 6.82 14.74 25.70
CA ARG A 457 5.73 15.43 24.99
C ARG A 457 6.24 16.64 24.20
N ALA A 458 7.19 17.40 24.77
CA ALA A 458 7.85 18.50 24.09
C ALA A 458 8.61 18.03 22.85
N ARG A 459 9.43 16.98 22.99
CA ARG A 459 10.16 16.36 21.87
C ARG A 459 9.22 15.87 20.78
N HIS A 460 8.17 15.13 21.14
CA HIS A 460 7.18 14.65 20.17
C HIS A 460 6.52 15.79 19.40
N THR A 461 6.18 16.88 20.09
CA THR A 461 5.58 18.06 19.46
C THR A 461 6.55 18.71 18.45
N LEU A 462 7.84 18.80 18.77
CA LEU A 462 8.85 19.30 17.83
C LEU A 462 9.06 18.36 16.64
N VAL A 463 8.93 17.04 16.81
CA VAL A 463 8.98 16.06 15.72
C VAL A 463 7.76 16.21 14.79
N GLN A 464 6.56 16.29 15.36
CA GLN A 464 5.31 16.50 14.59
C GLN A 464 5.32 17.85 13.86
N ALA A 465 5.96 18.87 14.44
CA ALA A 465 6.17 20.16 13.79
C ALA A 465 7.24 20.13 12.68
N GLY A 466 7.93 19.01 12.47
CA GLY A 466 9.03 18.90 11.51
C GLY A 466 10.31 19.66 11.92
N LEU A 467 10.45 20.02 13.20
CA LEU A 467 11.57 20.80 13.72
C LEU A 467 12.70 19.92 14.27
N LEU A 468 12.40 18.67 14.62
CA LEU A 468 13.34 17.73 15.21
C LEU A 468 13.21 16.35 14.56
N THR A 469 14.33 15.68 14.35
CA THR A 469 14.43 14.29 13.86
C THR A 469 15.38 13.47 14.74
N SER A 470 15.39 12.16 14.56
CA SER A 470 16.28 11.22 15.25
C SER A 470 16.93 10.28 14.23
N PRO A 471 18.05 10.70 13.59
CA PRO A 471 18.68 9.91 12.53
C PRO A 471 19.27 8.59 13.05
N GLN A 472 19.54 8.50 14.35
CA GLN A 472 20.01 7.30 15.03
C GLN A 472 19.39 7.22 16.44
N ARG A 473 19.22 5.99 16.95
CA ARG A 473 18.61 5.73 18.25
C ARG A 473 19.39 6.46 19.37
N GLY A 474 18.70 7.35 20.07
CA GLY A 474 19.28 8.13 21.19
C GLY A 474 19.97 9.45 20.78
N LEU A 475 20.00 9.79 19.49
CA LEU A 475 20.50 11.07 18.98
C LEU A 475 19.33 11.96 18.54
N TRP A 476 19.28 13.19 19.03
CA TRP A 476 18.31 14.21 18.59
C TRP A 476 19.00 15.21 17.68
N GLN A 477 18.39 15.53 16.56
CA GLN A 477 18.92 16.45 15.57
C GLN A 477 17.82 17.41 15.11
N LEU A 478 18.11 18.71 15.09
CA LEU A 478 17.21 19.70 14.52
C LEU A 478 17.21 19.60 13.00
N THR A 479 16.03 19.70 12.40
CA THR A 479 15.91 19.87 10.95
C THR A 479 16.39 21.26 10.54
N ARG A 480 16.51 21.54 9.24
CA ARG A 480 16.82 22.91 8.77
C ARG A 480 15.84 23.95 9.30
N GLN A 481 14.56 23.58 9.44
CA GLN A 481 13.54 24.44 10.05
C GLN A 481 13.75 24.61 11.56
N GLY A 482 14.09 23.54 12.28
CA GLY A 482 14.43 23.60 13.70
C GLY A 482 15.69 24.42 14.00
N GLN A 483 16.69 24.36 13.13
CA GLN A 483 17.92 25.16 13.26
C GLN A 483 17.66 26.66 13.05
N ALA A 484 16.80 27.01 12.09
CA ALA A 484 16.43 28.39 11.79
C ALA A 484 15.41 29.00 12.78
N LEU A 485 14.80 28.18 13.66
CA LEU A 485 13.80 28.64 14.61
C LEU A 485 14.44 29.49 15.71
N THR A 486 13.91 30.69 15.96
CA THR A 486 14.21 31.43 17.18
C THR A 486 13.43 30.80 18.35
N PRO A 487 14.08 30.18 19.35
CA PRO A 487 13.40 29.37 20.36
C PRO A 487 12.74 30.22 21.45
N THR A 488 11.69 30.97 21.10
CA THR A 488 10.89 31.75 22.06
C THR A 488 9.62 30.99 22.46
N PRO A 489 9.10 31.16 23.69
CA PRO A 489 7.82 30.59 24.09
C PRO A 489 6.67 30.95 23.14
N GLN A 490 6.67 32.16 22.59
CA GLN A 490 5.67 32.64 21.64
C GLN A 490 5.73 31.88 20.31
N ALA A 491 6.94 31.63 19.77
CA ALA A 491 7.11 30.87 18.53
C ALA A 491 6.65 29.41 18.70
N ILE A 492 7.01 28.79 19.83
CA ILE A 492 6.57 27.42 20.18
C ILE A 492 5.05 27.35 20.33
N GLN A 493 4.43 28.34 20.97
CA GLN A 493 2.98 28.40 21.13
C GLN A 493 2.26 28.49 19.77
N ALA A 494 2.76 29.32 18.85
CA ALA A 494 2.19 29.45 17.50
C ALA A 494 2.29 28.14 16.70
N ILE A 495 3.45 27.46 16.76
CA ILE A 495 3.67 26.14 16.13
C ILE A 495 2.70 25.10 16.71
N TYR A 496 2.51 25.10 18.02
CA TYR A 496 1.61 24.17 18.68
C TYR A 496 0.13 24.42 18.32
N GLN A 497 -0.28 25.69 18.21
CA GLN A 497 -1.62 26.07 17.77
C GLN A 497 -1.89 25.62 16.32
N GLU A 498 -0.90 25.79 15.43
CA GLU A 498 -0.97 25.30 14.04
C GLU A 498 -1.09 23.77 13.97
N LEU A 499 -0.36 23.03 14.82
CA LEU A 499 -0.50 21.57 14.90
C LEU A 499 -1.88 21.11 15.38
N ILE A 500 -2.45 21.78 16.40
CA ILE A 500 -3.82 21.50 16.86
C ILE A 500 -4.82 21.81 15.73
N TYR A 501 -4.63 22.92 15.02
CA TYR A 501 -5.50 23.33 13.95
C TYR A 501 -5.47 22.37 12.75
N ARG A 502 -4.28 21.84 12.39
CA ARG A 502 -4.13 20.79 11.39
C ARG A 502 -4.86 19.50 11.75
N ARG A 503 -4.71 19.03 13.00
CA ARG A 503 -5.44 17.84 13.48
C ARG A 503 -6.95 18.02 13.46
N ARG A 504 -7.46 19.18 13.91
CA ARG A 504 -8.90 19.48 13.85
C ARG A 504 -9.43 19.48 12.42
N ARG A 505 -8.65 19.96 11.44
CA ARG A 505 -9.03 19.92 10.03
C ARG A 505 -9.06 18.50 9.47
N GLU A 506 -8.12 17.65 9.87
CA GLU A 506 -8.10 16.23 9.50
C GLU A 506 -9.28 15.46 10.12
N GLU A 507 -9.59 15.69 11.41
CA GLU A 507 -10.73 15.06 12.12
C GLU A 507 -12.11 15.51 11.60
N THR A 508 -12.21 16.73 11.05
CA THR A 508 -13.47 17.24 10.45
C THR A 508 -13.70 16.66 9.05
N LEU A 509 -12.64 16.32 8.31
CA LEU A 509 -12.73 15.70 6.98
C LEU A 509 -13.11 14.21 7.03
N GLU A 510 -12.88 13.53 8.16
CA GLU A 510 -13.22 12.10 8.33
C GLU A 510 -14.61 11.84 8.95
N ASN A 511 -15.27 12.84 9.58
CA ASN A 511 -16.57 12.66 10.24
C ASN A 511 -17.80 13.14 9.44
N GLU A 512 -17.67 13.67 8.22
CA GLU A 512 -18.82 14.04 7.38
C GLU A 512 -19.35 12.87 6.53
N SER A 513 -20.04 11.91 7.17
CA SER A 513 -21.34 11.31 6.74
C SER A 513 -21.61 9.97 7.42
N PRO A 514 -22.56 9.89 8.38
CA PRO A 514 -23.94 9.48 8.02
C PRO A 514 -25.08 10.24 8.75
N ALA A 515 -24.80 11.34 9.45
CA ALA A 515 -25.81 12.03 10.27
C ALA A 515 -26.79 12.93 9.48
N ILE A 516 -26.44 13.38 8.27
CA ILE A 516 -27.29 14.28 7.47
C ILE A 516 -28.48 13.54 6.84
N ARG A 517 -28.44 12.21 6.69
CA ARG A 517 -29.55 11.44 6.10
C ARG A 517 -30.79 11.31 6.98
N ARG A 518 -30.69 11.57 8.30
CA ARG A 518 -31.82 11.44 9.24
C ARG A 518 -32.50 12.75 9.63
N LEU A 519 -31.95 13.90 9.24
CA LEU A 519 -32.56 15.21 9.53
C LEU A 519 -33.39 15.79 8.38
N THR A 520 -33.41 15.13 7.22
CA THR A 520 -34.24 15.54 6.05
C THR A 520 -35.62 14.89 5.97
N GLU A 521 -35.99 13.99 6.89
CA GLU A 521 -37.32 13.34 6.86
C GLU A 521 -38.29 13.81 7.96
N SER A 522 -37.91 14.77 8.81
CA SER A 522 -38.83 15.33 9.82
C SER A 522 -38.63 16.83 10.10
N ALA A 523 -38.91 17.68 9.11
CA ALA A 523 -39.30 19.07 9.38
C ALA A 523 -40.13 19.59 8.22
N GLY A 524 -41.45 19.53 8.39
CA GLY A 524 -42.40 20.19 7.51
C GLY A 524 -42.30 21.70 7.61
N ALA A 525 -42.60 22.36 6.49
CA ALA A 525 -43.09 23.72 6.35
C ALA A 525 -42.43 24.79 7.23
N TYR A 526 -41.32 25.36 6.74
CA TYR A 526 -41.08 26.80 6.91
C TYR A 526 -40.71 27.37 5.54
N GLU A 527 -41.58 28.22 5.00
CA GLU A 527 -41.27 29.11 3.89
C GLU A 527 -40.13 30.04 4.32
N VAL A 528 -38.99 29.94 3.64
CA VAL A 528 -37.96 30.98 3.67
C VAL A 528 -37.92 31.54 2.25
N THR A 529 -38.33 32.80 2.13
CA THR A 529 -38.20 33.61 0.92
C THR A 529 -36.76 33.60 0.43
N PRO A 530 -36.49 33.30 -0.86
CA PRO A 530 -35.14 33.35 -1.39
C PRO A 530 -34.70 34.82 -1.49
N GLU A 531 -33.72 35.22 -0.68
CA GLU A 531 -32.90 36.38 -1.02
C GLU A 531 -32.05 36.06 -2.26
N PRO A 532 -31.91 37.01 -3.20
CA PRO A 532 -31.25 36.76 -4.47
C PRO A 532 -29.77 36.45 -4.26
N ALA A 533 -29.31 35.39 -4.92
CA ALA A 533 -27.90 35.06 -5.04
C ALA A 533 -27.09 36.32 -5.36
N SER A 534 -26.20 36.72 -4.44
CA SER A 534 -25.22 37.76 -4.71
C SER A 534 -24.30 37.25 -5.82
N THR A 535 -24.59 37.70 -7.03
CA THR A 535 -23.72 37.58 -8.20
C THR A 535 -22.28 37.91 -7.76
N PRO A 536 -21.28 37.06 -8.05
CA PRO A 536 -19.90 37.42 -7.79
C PRO A 536 -19.58 38.72 -8.54
N PRO A 537 -18.76 39.63 -7.95
CA PRO A 537 -18.52 40.93 -8.53
C PRO A 537 -17.97 40.77 -9.96
N ALA A 538 -18.61 41.46 -10.91
CA ALA A 538 -18.19 41.47 -12.30
C ALA A 538 -16.81 42.14 -12.41
N VAL A 539 -15.77 41.33 -12.51
CA VAL A 539 -14.48 41.76 -13.07
C VAL A 539 -14.72 42.04 -14.56
N PRO A 540 -14.20 43.14 -15.14
CA PRO A 540 -14.44 43.47 -16.54
C PRO A 540 -14.10 42.28 -17.43
N ARG A 541 -15.04 41.88 -18.29
CA ARG A 541 -14.80 40.87 -19.34
C ARG A 541 -13.75 41.46 -20.27
N GLU A 542 -12.50 41.00 -20.19
CA GLU A 542 -11.59 41.15 -21.33
C GLU A 542 -12.27 40.47 -22.52
N ASP A 543 -12.39 41.19 -23.64
CA ASP A 543 -12.96 40.69 -24.89
C ASP A 543 -12.15 39.49 -25.39
N ALA A 544 -12.50 38.31 -24.89
CA ALA A 544 -11.87 37.05 -25.26
C ALA A 544 -12.22 36.74 -26.71
N ARG A 545 -11.24 36.86 -27.60
CA ARG A 545 -11.42 36.51 -29.01
C ARG A 545 -11.77 35.02 -29.14
N PRO A 546 -12.77 34.66 -29.96
CA PRO A 546 -13.12 33.26 -30.17
C PRO A 546 -11.96 32.51 -30.81
N GLN A 547 -11.78 31.26 -30.40
CA GLN A 547 -10.80 30.36 -30.97
C GLN A 547 -11.18 30.04 -32.43
N PRO A 548 -10.19 29.85 -33.32
CA PRO A 548 -10.46 29.40 -34.68
C PRO A 548 -11.32 28.14 -34.68
N ALA A 549 -12.29 28.07 -35.60
CA ALA A 549 -13.07 26.85 -35.78
C ALA A 549 -12.13 25.69 -36.17
N PHE A 550 -12.36 24.53 -35.55
CA PHE A 550 -11.60 23.31 -35.83
C PHE A 550 -12.58 22.14 -35.78
N SER A 551 -12.95 21.63 -36.94
CA SER A 551 -13.99 20.60 -37.07
C SER A 551 -13.47 19.21 -36.69
N LEU A 552 -14.38 18.24 -36.52
CA LEU A 552 -14.00 16.83 -36.36
C LEU A 552 -13.25 16.31 -37.58
N ALA A 553 -13.62 16.74 -38.79
CA ALA A 553 -12.92 16.42 -40.02
C ALA A 553 -11.47 16.96 -40.02
N ASP A 554 -11.24 18.18 -39.51
CA ASP A 554 -9.88 18.72 -39.35
C ASP A 554 -9.08 17.90 -38.31
N CYS A 555 -9.73 17.46 -37.23
CA CYS A 555 -9.12 16.59 -36.23
C CYS A 555 -8.77 15.22 -36.81
N ALA A 556 -9.65 14.62 -37.62
CA ALA A 556 -9.41 13.36 -38.32
C ALA A 556 -8.23 13.49 -39.29
N ALA A 557 -8.20 14.55 -40.09
CA ALA A 557 -7.09 14.84 -41.01
C ALA A 557 -5.75 15.03 -40.27
N ALA A 558 -5.75 15.68 -39.11
CA ALA A 558 -4.54 15.92 -38.32
C ALA A 558 -4.03 14.65 -37.61
N THR A 559 -4.93 13.87 -37.01
CA THR A 559 -4.57 12.71 -36.17
C THR A 559 -4.46 11.40 -36.93
N GLY A 560 -5.04 11.31 -38.14
CA GLY A 560 -5.16 10.06 -38.89
C GLY A 560 -6.25 9.11 -38.37
N LEU A 561 -6.95 9.48 -37.30
CA LEU A 561 -8.03 8.68 -36.72
C LEU A 561 -9.33 8.87 -37.53
N GLU A 562 -10.16 7.83 -37.55
CA GLU A 562 -11.49 7.88 -38.16
C GLU A 562 -12.40 8.87 -37.44
N GLU A 563 -13.17 9.63 -38.21
CA GLU A 563 -14.10 10.64 -37.68
C GLU A 563 -15.12 10.02 -36.71
N GLU A 564 -15.62 8.81 -36.99
CA GLU A 564 -16.52 8.08 -36.09
C GLU A 564 -15.87 7.76 -34.73
N THR A 565 -14.57 7.45 -34.72
CA THR A 565 -13.85 7.19 -33.47
C THR A 565 -13.64 8.47 -32.68
N LEU A 566 -13.29 9.57 -33.35
CA LEU A 566 -13.15 10.87 -32.73
C LEU A 566 -14.47 11.40 -32.18
N ASP A 567 -15.58 11.23 -32.91
CA ASP A 567 -16.92 11.62 -32.47
C ASP A 567 -17.31 10.86 -31.18
N ARG A 568 -17.11 9.54 -31.14
CA ARG A 568 -17.33 8.73 -29.93
C ARG A 568 -16.49 9.21 -28.75
N TRP A 569 -15.23 9.60 -28.99
CA TRP A 569 -14.33 10.10 -27.95
C TRP A 569 -14.75 11.48 -27.44
N VAL A 570 -15.14 12.38 -28.33
CA VAL A 570 -15.69 13.70 -27.98
C VAL A 570 -16.97 13.54 -27.15
N ALA A 571 -17.88 12.66 -27.56
CA ALA A 571 -19.09 12.35 -26.81
C ALA A 571 -18.76 11.78 -25.41
N ALA A 572 -17.75 10.92 -25.30
CA ALA A 572 -17.29 10.39 -24.01
C ALA A 572 -16.71 11.49 -23.11
N ILE A 573 -15.88 12.39 -23.66
CA ILE A 573 -15.31 13.55 -22.95
C ILE A 573 -16.41 14.50 -22.48
N GLU A 574 -17.38 14.81 -23.33
CA GLU A 574 -18.50 15.69 -22.98
C GLU A 574 -19.39 15.07 -21.91
N ARG A 575 -19.67 13.76 -21.99
CA ARG A 575 -20.50 13.05 -21.01
C ARG A 575 -19.84 12.90 -19.65
N LYS A 576 -18.55 12.53 -19.60
CA LYS A 576 -17.83 12.31 -18.34
C LYS A 576 -17.19 13.59 -17.79
N GLY A 577 -16.96 14.58 -18.63
CA GLY A 577 -16.17 15.79 -18.31
C GLY A 577 -14.65 15.55 -18.30
N GLN A 578 -14.20 14.29 -18.27
CA GLN A 578 -12.78 13.94 -18.27
C GLN A 578 -12.49 12.61 -18.96
N ALA A 579 -11.32 12.53 -19.62
CA ALA A 579 -10.84 11.32 -20.28
C ALA A 579 -9.32 11.16 -20.14
N ILE A 580 -8.83 9.93 -20.34
CA ILE A 580 -7.41 9.57 -20.38
C ILE A 580 -7.15 8.86 -21.70
N LEU A 581 -6.27 9.42 -22.54
CA LEU A 581 -5.70 8.71 -23.67
C LEU A 581 -4.55 7.83 -23.19
N TYR A 582 -4.61 6.54 -23.45
CA TYR A 582 -3.61 5.58 -22.97
C TYR A 582 -3.13 4.65 -24.06
N GLY A 583 -1.87 4.22 -23.94
CA GLY A 583 -1.24 3.32 -24.91
C GLY A 583 0.28 3.43 -24.88
N PRO A 584 0.96 2.62 -25.73
CA PRO A 584 2.42 2.57 -25.75
C PRO A 584 3.05 3.91 -26.19
N PRO A 585 4.35 4.11 -25.94
CA PRO A 585 5.06 5.30 -26.40
C PRO A 585 5.06 5.40 -27.93
N GLY A 586 5.13 6.62 -28.46
CA GLY A 586 5.21 6.86 -29.91
C GLY A 586 3.91 6.63 -30.69
N THR A 587 2.75 6.63 -30.02
CA THR A 587 1.43 6.54 -30.69
C THR A 587 0.76 7.90 -30.89
N GLY A 588 1.33 8.99 -30.35
CA GLY A 588 0.80 10.35 -30.57
C GLY A 588 -0.27 10.81 -29.58
N LYS A 589 -0.40 10.18 -28.41
CA LYS A 589 -1.39 10.52 -27.37
C LYS A 589 -1.48 12.02 -27.05
N THR A 590 -0.35 12.67 -26.76
CA THR A 590 -0.29 14.11 -26.46
C THR A 590 -0.69 14.97 -27.65
N TYR A 591 -0.34 14.56 -28.87
CA TYR A 591 -0.76 15.24 -30.09
C TYR A 591 -2.27 15.13 -30.29
N THR A 592 -2.83 13.92 -30.17
CA THR A 592 -4.27 13.68 -30.27
C THR A 592 -5.06 14.40 -29.18
N ALA A 593 -4.55 14.44 -27.94
CA ALA A 593 -5.13 15.23 -26.86
C ALA A 593 -5.23 16.73 -27.23
N ARG A 594 -4.18 17.29 -27.84
CA ARG A 594 -4.18 18.69 -28.31
C ARG A 594 -5.16 18.92 -29.45
N MET A 595 -5.31 17.98 -30.39
CA MET A 595 -6.26 18.12 -31.50
C MET A 595 -7.71 18.03 -31.01
N LEU A 596 -8.01 17.08 -30.13
CA LEU A 596 -9.31 16.98 -29.46
C LEU A 596 -9.61 18.26 -28.64
N ALA A 597 -8.63 18.78 -27.92
CA ALA A 597 -8.79 20.03 -27.18
C ALA A 597 -9.09 21.21 -28.11
N ARG A 598 -8.37 21.34 -29.24
CA ARG A 598 -8.65 22.37 -30.27
C ARG A 598 -10.07 22.26 -30.83
N HIS A 599 -10.54 21.04 -31.09
CA HIS A 599 -11.89 20.81 -31.54
C HIS A 599 -12.92 21.28 -30.49
N LEU A 600 -12.74 20.86 -29.23
CA LEU A 600 -13.65 21.18 -28.14
C LEU A 600 -13.76 22.69 -27.87
N VAL A 601 -12.67 23.44 -27.99
CA VAL A 601 -12.67 24.91 -27.79
C VAL A 601 -13.03 25.69 -29.05
N GLY A 602 -13.05 25.04 -30.22
CA GLY A 602 -13.17 25.69 -31.53
C GLY A 602 -14.45 26.50 -31.68
N GLY A 603 -14.33 27.74 -32.18
CA GLY A 603 -15.45 28.67 -32.36
C GLY A 603 -15.99 29.33 -31.09
N GLY A 604 -15.53 28.91 -29.90
CA GLY A 604 -15.89 29.52 -28.62
C GLY A 604 -14.79 30.43 -28.05
N ASP A 605 -15.10 31.18 -27.00
CA ASP A 605 -14.13 32.00 -26.25
C ASP A 605 -13.31 31.17 -25.23
N GLY A 606 -13.32 29.84 -25.34
CA GLY A 606 -12.59 28.92 -24.48
C GLY A 606 -11.08 28.95 -24.69
N PHE A 607 -10.34 28.17 -23.89
CA PHE A 607 -8.89 28.03 -24.03
C PHE A 607 -8.39 26.65 -23.60
N VAL A 608 -7.14 26.35 -23.98
CA VAL A 608 -6.46 25.10 -23.64
C VAL A 608 -5.22 25.41 -22.82
N GLU A 609 -5.03 24.69 -21.71
CA GLU A 609 -3.79 24.70 -20.94
C GLU A 609 -3.21 23.28 -20.90
N LEU A 610 -1.87 23.16 -20.95
CA LEU A 610 -1.17 21.88 -20.84
C LEU A 610 -0.23 21.92 -19.64
N VAL A 611 -0.39 20.94 -18.76
CA VAL A 611 0.50 20.67 -17.63
C VAL A 611 1.06 19.26 -17.77
N GLN A 612 2.27 19.03 -17.30
CA GLN A 612 2.89 17.71 -17.29
C GLN A 612 3.13 17.28 -15.85
N PHE A 613 2.73 16.05 -15.50
CA PHE A 613 2.97 15.48 -14.18
C PHE A 613 4.34 14.83 -14.10
N HIS A 614 4.94 14.91 -12.91
CA HIS A 614 6.23 14.33 -12.56
C HIS A 614 6.20 13.81 -11.12
N PRO A 615 7.13 12.95 -10.69
CA PRO A 615 7.06 12.29 -9.38
C PRO A 615 6.98 13.25 -8.18
N ALA A 616 7.57 14.44 -8.29
CA ALA A 616 7.54 15.46 -7.23
C ALA A 616 6.33 16.42 -7.29
N TYR A 617 5.36 16.20 -8.18
CA TYR A 617 4.21 17.10 -8.35
C TYR A 617 3.22 16.86 -7.19
N THR A 618 2.84 17.90 -6.46
CA THR A 618 2.01 17.74 -5.24
C THR A 618 0.65 18.46 -5.34
N TYR A 619 -0.18 18.28 -4.31
CA TYR A 619 -1.44 19.00 -4.14
C TYR A 619 -1.24 20.52 -4.16
N GLU A 620 -0.17 21.01 -3.52
CA GLU A 620 0.15 22.43 -3.41
C GLU A 620 0.48 23.10 -4.75
N ASP A 621 0.96 22.32 -5.72
CA ASP A 621 1.24 22.79 -7.08
C ASP A 621 -0.02 22.76 -7.96
N PHE A 622 -0.88 21.76 -7.74
CA PHE A 622 -2.06 21.52 -8.60
C PHE A 622 -3.29 22.28 -8.12
N VAL A 623 -3.65 22.16 -6.86
CA VAL A 623 -4.88 22.71 -6.30
C VAL A 623 -4.59 24.04 -5.62
N GLN A 624 -3.87 24.05 -4.50
CA GLN A 624 -3.42 25.28 -3.82
C GLN A 624 -2.45 24.98 -2.68
N GLY A 625 -1.56 25.91 -2.37
CA GLY A 625 -0.59 25.74 -1.30
C GLY A 625 -0.05 27.06 -0.75
N ILE A 626 0.53 27.01 0.44
CA ILE A 626 1.14 28.18 1.08
C ILE A 626 2.51 28.44 0.43
N ARG A 627 2.72 29.66 -0.07
CA ARG A 627 3.99 30.09 -0.67
C ARG A 627 4.53 31.33 0.04
N PRO A 628 5.84 31.38 0.34
CA PRO A 628 6.45 32.57 0.91
C PRO A 628 6.50 33.70 -0.12
N ARG A 629 6.09 34.90 0.27
CA ARG A 629 6.14 36.13 -0.52
C ARG A 629 6.92 37.18 0.26
N ALA A 630 7.96 37.71 -0.36
CA ALA A 630 8.66 38.86 0.21
C ALA A 630 7.78 40.11 0.10
N THR A 631 7.56 40.78 1.23
CA THR A 631 6.88 42.07 1.32
C THR A 631 7.84 43.10 1.93
N PRO A 632 7.61 44.41 1.74
CA PRO A 632 8.42 45.45 2.38
C PRO A 632 8.49 45.36 3.92
N ALA A 633 7.53 44.66 4.55
CA ALA A 633 7.45 44.45 6.00
C ALA A 633 8.03 43.10 6.49
N GLY A 634 8.51 42.24 5.59
CA GLY A 634 9.04 40.91 5.93
C GLY A 634 8.53 39.78 5.02
N LEU A 635 8.61 38.54 5.50
CA LEU A 635 8.14 37.36 4.77
C LEU A 635 6.65 37.09 5.09
N ASP A 636 5.80 37.14 4.08
CA ASP A 636 4.38 36.77 4.14
C ASP A 636 4.19 35.34 3.61
N TYR A 637 3.22 34.60 4.15
CA TYR A 637 2.93 33.22 3.74
C TYR A 637 1.54 33.16 3.14
N ALA A 638 1.44 33.57 1.87
CA ALA A 638 0.17 33.63 1.17
C ALA A 638 -0.29 32.25 0.70
N LEU A 639 -1.58 31.96 0.85
CA LEU A 639 -2.21 30.84 0.17
C LEU A 639 -2.35 31.17 -1.32
N VAL A 640 -1.66 30.42 -2.17
CA VAL A 640 -1.61 30.65 -3.62
C VAL A 640 -2.37 29.53 -4.33
N PRO A 641 -3.30 29.85 -5.25
CA PRO A 641 -3.95 28.84 -6.08
C PRO A 641 -2.93 28.12 -6.97
N GLY A 642 -3.04 26.81 -7.05
CA GLY A 642 -2.30 25.97 -7.97
C GLY A 642 -2.83 26.08 -9.40
N ARG A 643 -2.28 25.25 -10.29
CA ARG A 643 -2.58 25.27 -11.73
C ARG A 643 -4.07 25.01 -12.02
N PHE A 644 -4.67 24.00 -11.40
CA PHE A 644 -6.06 23.63 -11.62
C PHE A 644 -7.04 24.72 -11.17
N LEU A 645 -6.86 25.28 -9.96
CA LEU A 645 -7.74 26.35 -9.49
C LEU A 645 -7.59 27.62 -10.32
N THR A 646 -6.36 27.97 -10.70
CA THR A 646 -6.12 29.13 -11.59
C THR A 646 -6.82 28.94 -12.93
N PHE A 647 -6.68 27.75 -13.53
CA PHE A 647 -7.37 27.38 -14.76
C PHE A 647 -8.90 27.46 -14.61
N CYS A 648 -9.48 26.89 -13.55
CA CYS A 648 -10.92 26.93 -13.31
C CYS A 648 -11.45 28.35 -13.06
N ARG A 649 -10.71 29.20 -12.35
CA ARG A 649 -11.07 30.61 -12.16
C ARG A 649 -11.14 31.34 -13.49
N GLN A 650 -10.18 31.13 -14.37
CA GLN A 650 -10.20 31.70 -15.72
C GLN A 650 -11.34 31.12 -16.56
N ALA A 651 -11.57 29.81 -16.49
CA ALA A 651 -12.63 29.13 -17.23
C ALA A 651 -14.04 29.57 -16.82
N ALA A 652 -14.24 29.95 -15.55
CA ALA A 652 -15.51 30.47 -15.04
C ALA A 652 -15.94 31.80 -15.70
N HIS A 653 -14.99 32.52 -16.31
CA HIS A 653 -15.25 33.76 -17.05
C HIS A 653 -15.47 33.54 -18.55
N ARG A 654 -15.49 32.29 -19.04
CA ARG A 654 -15.70 31.94 -20.45
C ARG A 654 -17.02 31.19 -20.64
N GLN A 655 -17.62 31.30 -21.82
CA GLN A 655 -18.83 30.53 -22.17
C GLN A 655 -18.50 29.22 -22.90
N GLY A 656 -17.47 29.25 -23.74
CA GLY A 656 -16.94 28.12 -24.48
C GLY A 656 -16.24 27.11 -23.57
N ARG A 657 -15.95 25.92 -24.12
CA ARG A 657 -15.24 24.86 -23.40
C ARG A 657 -13.81 25.29 -23.09
N CYS A 658 -13.34 24.99 -21.89
CA CYS A 658 -11.95 25.14 -21.49
C CYS A 658 -11.36 23.76 -21.24
N VAL A 659 -10.23 23.43 -21.84
CA VAL A 659 -9.63 22.08 -21.74
C VAL A 659 -8.29 22.14 -21.03
N LEU A 660 -8.16 21.38 -19.94
CA LEU A 660 -6.88 21.15 -19.27
C LEU A 660 -6.31 19.80 -19.71
N ILE A 661 -5.17 19.83 -20.37
CA ILE A 661 -4.42 18.64 -20.74
C ILE A 661 -3.42 18.33 -19.63
N ILE A 662 -3.47 17.10 -19.09
CA ILE A 662 -2.51 16.60 -18.10
C ILE A 662 -1.68 15.51 -18.76
N ASP A 663 -0.49 15.89 -19.21
CA ASP A 663 0.45 14.98 -19.87
C ASP A 663 1.17 14.12 -18.83
N GLU A 664 1.42 12.86 -19.17
CA GLU A 664 2.04 11.87 -18.27
C GLU A 664 1.32 11.77 -16.91
N ILE A 665 0.00 11.69 -16.94
CA ILE A 665 -0.86 11.75 -15.74
C ILE A 665 -0.49 10.69 -14.70
N ASN A 666 0.02 9.53 -15.13
CA ASN A 666 0.44 8.47 -14.22
C ASN A 666 1.79 8.76 -13.53
N ARG A 667 2.58 9.77 -13.92
CA ARG A 667 3.90 10.05 -13.33
C ARG A 667 3.88 10.73 -11.95
N ALA A 668 2.70 11.08 -11.44
CA ALA A 668 2.53 11.58 -10.08
C ALA A 668 1.53 10.70 -9.29
N HIS A 669 1.54 10.81 -7.96
CA HIS A 669 0.60 10.09 -7.11
C HIS A 669 -0.80 10.72 -7.18
N LEU A 670 -1.59 10.29 -8.16
CA LEU A 670 -2.83 10.97 -8.57
C LEU A 670 -3.83 11.24 -7.44
N ALA A 671 -4.05 10.27 -6.54
CA ALA A 671 -4.97 10.46 -5.41
C ALA A 671 -4.53 11.59 -4.46
N GLN A 672 -3.20 11.78 -4.28
CA GLN A 672 -2.65 12.84 -3.44
C GLN A 672 -2.70 14.20 -4.17
N VAL A 673 -2.37 14.22 -5.45
CA VAL A 673 -2.36 15.47 -6.25
C VAL A 673 -3.77 16.03 -6.44
N PHE A 674 -4.76 15.18 -6.69
CA PHE A 674 -6.15 15.62 -6.89
C PHE A 674 -6.85 15.93 -5.56
N GLY A 675 -6.49 15.26 -4.45
CA GLY A 675 -7.10 15.51 -3.13
C GLY A 675 -8.63 15.50 -3.19
N GLU A 676 -9.26 16.59 -2.73
CA GLU A 676 -10.71 16.73 -2.70
C GLU A 676 -11.35 16.81 -4.11
N LEU A 677 -10.58 17.13 -5.15
CA LEU A 677 -11.07 17.13 -6.54
C LEU A 677 -11.53 15.74 -6.99
N MET A 678 -11.05 14.67 -6.35
CA MET A 678 -11.54 13.31 -6.61
C MET A 678 -13.05 13.20 -6.44
N TYR A 679 -13.63 13.93 -5.49
CA TYR A 679 -15.07 14.01 -5.32
C TYR A 679 -15.73 14.79 -6.46
N LEU A 680 -15.22 16.00 -6.75
CA LEU A 680 -15.78 16.89 -7.78
C LEU A 680 -15.71 16.33 -9.20
N LEU A 681 -14.74 15.46 -9.51
CA LEU A 681 -14.69 14.79 -10.80
C LEU A 681 -15.93 13.90 -11.05
N GLU A 682 -16.53 13.38 -9.99
CA GLU A 682 -17.75 12.56 -10.06
C GLU A 682 -19.01 13.43 -9.89
N TYR A 683 -19.00 14.34 -8.93
CA TYR A 683 -20.12 15.24 -8.59
C TYR A 683 -19.84 16.68 -9.03
N ARG A 684 -19.72 16.88 -10.34
CA ARG A 684 -19.29 18.17 -10.94
C ARG A 684 -20.20 19.37 -10.66
N ASN A 685 -21.45 19.13 -10.27
CA ASN A 685 -22.41 20.18 -9.97
C ASN A 685 -22.40 20.58 -8.48
N GLU A 686 -21.59 19.92 -7.66
CA GLU A 686 -21.51 20.19 -6.23
C GLU A 686 -20.34 21.13 -5.92
N GLU A 687 -20.40 21.72 -4.73
CA GLU A 687 -19.42 22.68 -4.24
C GLU A 687 -18.87 22.21 -2.90
N ILE A 688 -17.55 21.98 -2.86
CA ILE A 688 -16.84 21.50 -1.67
C ILE A 688 -16.04 22.64 -1.04
N ALA A 689 -15.80 22.57 0.27
CA ALA A 689 -14.81 23.44 0.91
C ALA A 689 -13.41 22.88 0.62
N LEU A 690 -12.51 23.70 0.08
CA LEU A 690 -11.10 23.32 -0.03
C LEU A 690 -10.46 23.35 1.35
N ALA A 691 -9.59 22.40 1.67
CA ALA A 691 -9.06 22.26 3.02
C ALA A 691 -8.39 23.55 3.51
N ALA A 692 -7.61 24.24 2.65
CA ALA A 692 -6.98 25.51 3.00
C ALA A 692 -7.84 26.71 2.57
N GLY A 693 -8.07 27.66 3.49
CA GLY A 693 -8.60 28.99 3.16
C GLY A 693 -10.14 29.13 3.12
N ASN A 694 -10.91 28.15 3.63
CA ASN A 694 -12.39 28.19 3.72
C ASN A 694 -13.11 28.59 2.42
N THR A 695 -12.44 28.45 1.27
CA THR A 695 -12.99 28.83 -0.03
C THR A 695 -13.74 27.64 -0.57
N ARG A 696 -15.04 27.84 -0.85
CA ARG A 696 -15.83 26.84 -1.54
C ARG A 696 -15.46 26.82 -3.03
N PHE A 697 -15.41 25.63 -3.61
CA PHE A 697 -14.97 25.40 -4.97
C PHE A 697 -15.82 24.35 -5.66
N CYS A 698 -16.15 24.63 -6.92
CA CYS A 698 -16.85 23.77 -7.85
C CYS A 698 -16.09 23.81 -9.18
N ILE A 699 -16.05 22.69 -9.92
CA ILE A 699 -15.44 22.66 -11.26
C ILE A 699 -16.44 23.28 -12.24
N PRO A 700 -16.10 24.38 -12.96
CA PRO A 700 -17.02 24.99 -13.92
C PRO A 700 -17.50 23.99 -14.98
N ALA A 701 -18.78 24.05 -15.34
CA ALA A 701 -19.41 23.08 -16.24
C ALA A 701 -18.77 23.04 -17.64
N ASN A 702 -18.12 24.12 -18.07
CA ASN A 702 -17.40 24.23 -19.32
C ASN A 702 -15.97 23.65 -19.29
N VAL A 703 -15.47 23.19 -18.14
CA VAL A 703 -14.14 22.58 -18.01
C VAL A 703 -14.13 21.12 -18.47
N ARG A 704 -13.15 20.74 -19.28
CA ARG A 704 -12.82 19.36 -19.64
C ARG A 704 -11.39 19.03 -19.25
N ILE A 705 -11.14 17.79 -18.82
CA ILE A 705 -9.79 17.33 -18.47
C ILE A 705 -9.40 16.18 -19.40
N ILE A 706 -8.25 16.28 -20.05
CA ILE A 706 -7.72 15.23 -20.92
C ILE A 706 -6.34 14.80 -20.41
N GLY A 707 -6.25 13.61 -19.82
CA GLY A 707 -4.99 13.01 -19.42
C GLY A 707 -4.33 12.24 -20.56
N THR A 708 -3.00 12.14 -20.55
CA THR A 708 -2.27 11.14 -21.35
C THR A 708 -1.50 10.20 -20.43
N MET A 709 -1.46 8.92 -20.79
CA MET A 709 -0.82 7.88 -19.98
C MET A 709 0.01 6.96 -20.87
N ASN A 710 1.31 6.88 -20.59
CA ASN A 710 2.18 5.85 -21.16
C ASN A 710 1.97 4.54 -20.41
N THR A 711 1.66 3.47 -21.14
CA THR A 711 1.45 2.14 -20.52
C THR A 711 2.72 1.32 -20.36
N ALA A 712 3.82 1.74 -20.99
CA ALA A 712 5.11 1.04 -20.93
C ALA A 712 5.97 1.42 -19.70
N ASP A 713 5.64 2.49 -18.96
CA ASP A 713 6.41 2.94 -17.80
C ASP A 713 6.28 1.92 -16.64
N ARG A 714 7.32 1.09 -16.45
CA ARG A 714 7.41 0.00 -15.46
C ARG A 714 7.31 0.47 -13.99
N SER A 715 7.59 1.75 -13.72
CA SER A 715 7.67 2.32 -12.37
C SER A 715 6.32 2.75 -11.77
N ILE A 716 5.23 2.74 -12.56
CA ILE A 716 3.95 3.32 -12.13
C ILE A 716 2.74 2.51 -12.59
N ALA A 717 2.77 1.20 -12.34
CA ALA A 717 1.67 0.30 -12.67
C ALA A 717 0.62 0.27 -11.55
N LEU A 718 -0.37 1.17 -11.60
CA LEU A 718 -1.81 0.95 -11.34
C LEU A 718 -2.50 2.31 -11.16
N VAL A 719 -3.26 2.75 -12.17
CA VAL A 719 -4.31 3.75 -11.93
C VAL A 719 -5.35 3.10 -11.04
N ASP A 720 -5.49 3.61 -9.81
CA ASP A 720 -6.45 3.13 -8.81
C ASP A 720 -7.85 2.96 -9.42
N HIS A 721 -8.58 1.92 -8.97
CA HIS A 721 -9.97 1.67 -9.33
C HIS A 721 -10.85 2.91 -9.15
N ALA A 722 -10.54 3.74 -8.14
CA ALA A 722 -11.18 5.03 -7.90
C ALA A 722 -11.07 5.99 -9.11
N LEU A 723 -9.90 6.10 -9.72
CA LEU A 723 -9.66 6.94 -10.90
C LEU A 723 -10.26 6.31 -12.16
N ARG A 724 -10.18 4.98 -12.29
CA ARG A 724 -10.80 4.25 -13.41
C ARG A 724 -12.31 4.51 -13.53
N ARG A 725 -13.01 4.67 -12.40
CA ARG A 725 -14.46 4.99 -12.39
C ARG A 725 -14.77 6.40 -12.93
N ARG A 726 -13.86 7.35 -12.69
CA ARG A 726 -14.06 8.79 -12.90
C ARG A 726 -13.69 9.25 -14.31
N PHE A 727 -12.69 8.65 -14.94
CA PHE A 727 -12.25 9.01 -16.30
C PHE A 727 -12.83 8.07 -17.37
N ALA A 728 -13.07 8.60 -18.57
CA ALA A 728 -13.22 7.77 -19.77
C ALA A 728 -11.83 7.34 -20.29
N PHE A 729 -11.62 6.05 -20.57
CA PHE A 729 -10.33 5.54 -21.07
C PHE A 729 -10.39 5.37 -22.58
N LEU A 730 -9.54 6.10 -23.30
CA LEU A 730 -9.49 6.16 -24.75
C LEU A 730 -8.19 5.47 -25.22
N PRO A 731 -8.28 4.24 -25.78
CA PRO A 731 -7.09 3.49 -26.18
C PRO A 731 -6.47 4.07 -27.46
N LEU A 732 -5.15 4.15 -27.50
CA LEU A 732 -4.42 4.61 -28.68
C LEU A 732 -3.18 3.74 -28.94
N TYR A 733 -3.32 2.87 -29.93
CA TYR A 733 -2.33 1.86 -30.35
C TYR A 733 -1.70 2.22 -31.70
N PRO A 734 -0.59 1.57 -32.10
CA PRO A 734 0.05 1.84 -33.38
C PRO A 734 -0.91 1.62 -34.58
N ASP A 735 -1.14 2.66 -35.38
CA ASP A 735 -1.90 2.60 -36.63
C ASP A 735 -0.94 2.65 -37.83
N TYR A 736 -0.79 1.51 -38.51
CA TYR A 736 0.08 1.40 -39.67
C TYR A 736 -0.50 2.07 -40.93
N ASP A 737 -1.82 2.20 -41.04
CA ASP A 737 -2.46 2.88 -42.17
C ASP A 737 -2.27 4.39 -42.09
N MET A 738 -2.09 4.95 -40.89
CA MET A 738 -1.63 6.32 -40.72
C MET A 738 -0.25 6.54 -41.37
N LEU A 739 0.69 5.61 -41.17
CA LEU A 739 2.03 5.69 -41.75
C LEU A 739 1.94 5.66 -43.29
N ARG A 740 1.14 4.75 -43.86
CA ARG A 740 0.88 4.67 -45.30
C ARG A 740 0.32 5.97 -45.86
N ARG A 741 -0.75 6.48 -45.25
CA ARG A 741 -1.43 7.71 -45.68
C ARG A 741 -0.51 8.93 -45.60
N TYR A 742 0.32 9.01 -44.56
CA TYR A 742 1.29 10.10 -44.41
C TYR A 742 2.30 10.10 -45.55
N HIS A 743 2.99 8.98 -45.80
CA HIS A 743 4.02 8.88 -46.85
C HIS A 743 3.43 9.04 -48.26
N ALA A 744 2.22 8.53 -48.50
CA ALA A 744 1.52 8.77 -49.76
C ALA A 744 1.20 10.26 -49.98
N ARG A 745 0.76 10.97 -48.93
CA ARG A 745 0.42 12.39 -48.99
C ARG A 745 1.63 13.28 -49.26
N ILE A 746 2.80 12.96 -48.70
CA ILE A 746 4.04 13.71 -48.94
C ILE A 746 4.80 13.23 -50.18
N GLN A 747 4.27 12.24 -50.91
CA GLN A 747 4.90 11.64 -52.09
C GLN A 747 6.34 11.19 -51.80
N SER A 748 6.52 10.46 -50.69
CA SER A 748 7.83 9.97 -50.27
C SER A 748 8.26 8.77 -51.13
N ASP A 749 9.53 8.76 -51.57
CA ASP A 749 10.14 7.62 -52.26
C ASP A 749 10.57 6.49 -51.29
N PHE A 750 10.33 6.64 -49.99
CA PHE A 750 10.70 5.65 -48.98
C PHE A 750 9.83 4.37 -49.07
N PRO A 751 10.41 3.16 -48.93
CA PRO A 751 9.68 1.89 -48.99
C PRO A 751 8.81 1.64 -47.74
N VAL A 752 7.71 2.39 -47.62
CA VAL A 752 6.84 2.40 -46.43
C VAL A 752 6.22 1.03 -46.11
N GLU A 753 5.89 0.22 -47.12
CA GLU A 753 5.31 -1.13 -46.89
C GLU A 753 6.30 -2.10 -46.27
N ALA A 754 7.59 -1.99 -46.60
CA ALA A 754 8.64 -2.78 -45.97
C ALA A 754 8.76 -2.41 -44.50
N LEU A 755 8.72 -1.11 -44.17
CA LEU A 755 8.71 -0.62 -42.80
C LEU A 755 7.47 -1.07 -42.04
N VAL A 756 6.27 -0.99 -42.62
CA VAL A 756 5.05 -1.47 -41.97
C VAL A 756 5.15 -2.96 -41.65
N THR A 757 5.62 -3.77 -42.59
CA THR A 757 5.78 -5.22 -42.39
C THR A 757 6.79 -5.51 -41.27
N LEU A 758 7.89 -4.77 -41.23
CA LEU A 758 8.90 -4.86 -40.17
C LEU A 758 8.32 -4.49 -38.81
N LEU A 759 7.61 -3.37 -38.71
CA LEU A 759 6.99 -2.92 -37.46
C LEU A 759 5.90 -3.89 -36.97
N GLN A 760 5.12 -4.46 -37.87
CA GLN A 760 4.14 -5.49 -37.53
C GLN A 760 4.81 -6.77 -37.00
N ARG A 761 5.94 -7.17 -37.57
CA ARG A 761 6.74 -8.30 -37.05
C ARG A 761 7.32 -7.96 -35.67
N LEU A 762 7.93 -6.80 -35.54
CA LEU A 762 8.52 -6.33 -34.28
C LEU A 762 7.48 -6.30 -33.16
N ASN A 763 6.33 -5.67 -33.41
CA ASN A 763 5.26 -5.57 -32.42
C ASN A 763 4.61 -6.92 -32.10
N ARG A 764 4.70 -7.91 -32.99
CA ARG A 764 4.28 -9.29 -32.72
C ARG A 764 5.25 -10.01 -31.77
N GLU A 765 6.56 -9.78 -31.93
CA GLU A 765 7.60 -10.30 -31.01
C GLU A 765 7.53 -9.63 -29.64
N ILE A 766 7.12 -8.36 -29.58
CA ILE A 766 6.90 -7.65 -28.30
C ILE A 766 5.76 -8.29 -27.48
N HIS A 767 4.86 -9.08 -28.07
CA HIS A 767 3.76 -9.84 -27.45
C HIS A 767 2.70 -9.03 -26.66
N ASP A 768 3.06 -7.90 -26.04
CA ASP A 768 2.18 -7.04 -25.27
C ASP A 768 1.87 -5.73 -26.03
N PRO A 769 0.60 -5.48 -26.39
CA PRO A 769 0.17 -4.24 -27.05
C PRO A 769 0.53 -2.95 -26.29
N HIS A 770 0.73 -3.01 -24.97
CA HIS A 770 1.09 -1.87 -24.13
C HIS A 770 2.56 -1.45 -24.23
N PHE A 771 3.39 -2.29 -24.85
CA PHE A 771 4.81 -2.04 -25.15
C PHE A 771 5.08 -1.98 -26.66
N ALA A 772 4.05 -2.04 -27.50
CA ALA A 772 4.23 -1.99 -28.95
C ALA A 772 4.94 -0.69 -29.37
N LEU A 773 5.94 -0.78 -30.24
CA LEU A 773 6.60 0.37 -30.82
C LEU A 773 5.60 1.17 -31.67
N GLY A 774 5.41 2.43 -31.29
CA GLY A 774 4.53 3.35 -32.00
C GLY A 774 5.07 3.82 -33.36
N VAL A 775 4.17 4.34 -34.20
CA VAL A 775 4.49 4.74 -35.58
C VAL A 775 5.00 6.19 -35.69
N THR A 776 4.87 7.03 -34.65
CA THR A 776 5.15 8.47 -34.79
C THR A 776 6.61 8.81 -35.04
N TYR A 777 7.54 7.93 -34.66
CA TYR A 777 8.97 8.07 -34.98
C TYR A 777 9.21 8.21 -36.49
N PHE A 778 8.36 7.54 -37.28
CA PHE A 778 8.53 7.41 -38.73
C PHE A 778 7.70 8.42 -39.54
N LEU A 779 6.93 9.30 -38.90
CA LEU A 779 6.14 10.33 -39.60
C LEU A 779 7.01 11.55 -39.97
N ARG A 780 8.01 11.34 -40.83
CA ARG A 780 9.03 12.34 -41.22
C ARG A 780 9.10 12.52 -42.74
N PRO A 781 9.33 13.75 -43.23
CA PRO A 781 9.50 13.99 -44.66
C PRO A 781 10.78 13.35 -45.23
N ASN A 782 11.90 13.42 -44.49
CA ASN A 782 13.20 12.90 -44.90
C ASN A 782 13.53 11.56 -44.22
N LEU A 783 12.55 10.66 -44.10
CA LEU A 783 12.71 9.41 -43.37
C LEU A 783 13.87 8.55 -43.91
N ALA A 784 14.13 8.58 -45.22
CA ALA A 784 15.21 7.79 -45.83
C ALA A 784 16.59 8.12 -45.24
N ASP A 785 16.86 9.38 -44.93
CA ASP A 785 18.14 9.83 -44.37
C ASP A 785 18.18 9.62 -42.85
N GLU A 786 17.04 9.78 -42.18
CA GLU A 786 16.94 9.75 -40.70
C GLU A 786 16.71 8.36 -40.12
N ILE A 787 16.18 7.40 -40.90
CA ILE A 787 15.73 6.09 -40.39
C ILE A 787 16.85 5.33 -39.69
N ARG A 788 18.10 5.45 -40.16
CA ARG A 788 19.25 4.81 -39.53
C ARG A 788 19.41 5.30 -38.10
N ASP A 789 19.41 6.61 -37.92
CA ASP A 789 19.65 7.23 -36.61
C ASP A 789 18.46 6.99 -35.69
N ILE A 790 17.22 7.12 -36.21
CA ILE A 790 16.00 6.76 -35.47
C ILE A 790 16.09 5.30 -34.98
N TRP A 791 16.51 4.39 -35.86
CA TRP A 791 16.57 2.98 -35.51
C TRP A 791 17.67 2.69 -34.48
N GLN A 792 18.89 3.18 -34.70
CA GLN A 792 20.04 2.88 -33.83
C GLN A 792 20.01 3.62 -32.50
N LEU A 793 19.42 4.82 -32.44
CA LEU A 793 19.47 5.70 -31.26
C LEU A 793 18.17 5.74 -30.47
N GLU A 794 17.03 5.36 -31.06
CA GLU A 794 15.73 5.39 -30.38
C GLU A 794 15.09 3.99 -30.30
N VAL A 795 15.02 3.26 -31.43
CA VAL A 795 14.36 1.94 -31.47
C VAL A 795 15.19 0.85 -30.82
N GLU A 796 16.47 0.70 -31.21
CA GLU A 796 17.34 -0.34 -30.65
C GLU A 796 17.49 -0.22 -29.13
N PRO A 797 17.78 0.96 -28.54
CA PRO A 797 17.85 1.09 -27.07
C PRO A 797 16.53 0.73 -26.38
N TYR A 798 15.38 1.08 -26.98
CA TYR A 798 14.08 0.67 -26.48
C TYR A 798 13.90 -0.85 -26.47
N LEU A 799 14.34 -1.52 -27.54
CA LEU A 799 14.30 -2.98 -27.63
C LEU A 799 15.28 -3.66 -26.68
N GLU A 800 16.46 -3.07 -26.46
CA GLU A 800 17.44 -3.54 -25.46
C GLU A 800 16.88 -3.47 -24.04
N GLU A 801 16.16 -2.40 -23.70
CA GLU A 801 15.51 -2.27 -22.40
C GLU A 801 14.32 -3.24 -22.26
N TYR A 802 13.56 -3.43 -23.34
CA TYR A 802 12.41 -4.32 -23.35
C TYR A 802 12.82 -5.79 -23.26
N PHE A 803 13.74 -6.24 -24.13
CA PHE A 803 14.28 -7.60 -24.21
C PHE A 803 15.62 -7.74 -23.47
N PHE A 804 15.76 -7.11 -22.29
CA PHE A 804 17.02 -7.11 -21.54
C PHE A 804 17.48 -8.54 -21.17
N ASP A 805 16.54 -9.48 -21.03
CA ASP A 805 16.76 -10.89 -20.72
C ASP A 805 16.94 -11.77 -21.97
N ARG A 806 16.67 -11.24 -23.17
CA ARG A 806 16.69 -11.94 -24.46
C ARG A 806 17.42 -11.13 -25.54
N PRO A 807 18.75 -10.96 -25.42
CA PRO A 807 19.53 -10.17 -26.37
C PRO A 807 19.50 -10.76 -27.80
N ASP A 808 19.29 -12.07 -27.93
CA ASP A 808 19.10 -12.78 -29.20
C ASP A 808 17.92 -12.22 -30.02
N ARG A 809 16.86 -11.76 -29.35
CA ARG A 809 15.70 -11.13 -30.00
C ARG A 809 16.02 -9.74 -30.51
N VAL A 810 16.82 -8.97 -29.79
CA VAL A 810 17.27 -7.65 -30.25
C VAL A 810 18.15 -7.79 -31.50
N ASP A 811 18.98 -8.83 -31.57
CA ASP A 811 19.87 -9.10 -32.70
C ASP A 811 19.14 -9.26 -34.04
N GLU A 812 17.88 -9.74 -34.02
CA GLU A 812 17.03 -9.82 -35.21
C GLU A 812 16.64 -8.45 -35.76
N PHE A 813 16.55 -7.44 -34.89
CA PHE A 813 16.10 -6.09 -35.22
C PHE A 813 17.23 -5.06 -35.20
N ARG A 814 18.50 -5.48 -35.17
CA ARG A 814 19.63 -4.57 -35.35
C ARG A 814 19.62 -3.95 -36.73
N TRP A 815 20.05 -2.70 -36.83
CA TRP A 815 20.14 -1.93 -38.07
C TRP A 815 20.87 -2.67 -39.20
N SER A 816 21.91 -3.44 -38.86
CA SER A 816 22.68 -4.26 -39.82
C SER A 816 21.82 -5.29 -40.58
N ARG A 817 20.75 -5.78 -39.96
CA ARG A 817 19.74 -6.67 -40.56
C ARG A 817 18.57 -5.88 -41.14
N VAL A 818 18.02 -4.94 -40.37
CA VAL A 818 16.86 -4.13 -40.74
C VAL A 818 17.06 -3.36 -42.04
N ARG A 819 18.24 -2.76 -42.26
CA ARG A 819 18.52 -2.03 -43.52
C ARG A 819 18.31 -2.89 -44.77
N ARG A 820 18.67 -4.18 -44.71
CA ARG A 820 18.51 -5.12 -45.82
C ARG A 820 17.05 -5.45 -46.08
N GLU A 821 16.25 -5.53 -45.03
CA GLU A 821 14.80 -5.76 -45.14
C GLU A 821 14.05 -4.53 -45.68
N LEU A 822 14.55 -3.34 -45.37
CA LEU A 822 14.04 -2.08 -45.91
C LEU A 822 14.53 -1.80 -47.35
N GLY A 823 15.47 -2.59 -47.87
CA GLY A 823 16.05 -2.39 -49.22
C GLY A 823 16.98 -1.17 -49.32
N LEU A 824 17.66 -0.82 -48.22
CA LEU A 824 18.55 0.34 -48.06
C LEU A 824 20.03 -0.03 -47.98
#